data_AF-A0A835PC82-F1
#
_entry.id   AF-A0A835PC82-F1
#
_cell.length_a   1.000
_cell.length_b   1.000
_cell.length_c   1.000
_cell.angle_alpha   90.00
_cell.angle_beta   90.00
_cell.angle_gamma   90.00
#
_symmetry.space_group_name_H-M   'P 1'
#
loop_
_entity.id
_entity.type
_entity.pdbx_description
1 polymer ?
#
loop_
_entity_poly.entity_id
_entity_poly.type
_entity_poly.pdbx_seq_one_letter_code
_entity_poly.pdbx_strand_id
1 'polypeptide(L)'
;MDRGCRSRVATLCLISLLVLVFSGCSCHGENSRPKNVQVSLRSNWQGTSLLLEAGELLSKEWKDLFWEFTELWIQPDRASNCSTARCCVEKIVADGRSLLSSHLGSIFEFSLTLRSASPRLALYRQLAEDSLSSFPIDDEANSLTAWSLKDGPKADHSYISTNPLKSARHCCWIDTGSSLLFNVPELLLWLDESTTLAADSQEKLELFDFDHIYLGSSTSNRVAILYGAIGTKCFQEFHVILAEASLKGKIKYVARPVLPLWCQSAASFCAGIGALDAINLGGYGVELALKNMEYKAMDDSTIKKGVTLEDPRTEDLSQEVRGFIFSRILERKPELTGEIMAFRDYLLSSAISDTLEVWELKDLGHQTAQRIVHSLDPLQSMVEINQNFPSIVSSLSRMKLNESVKEEIIANQRMVPPGKSLMALNGALINIEEVDVFQLIDMVHEELSMADQFSKIKVPQKTIQKLLSVPPLSESNLFRIDFRSTHVHYLNNLEEDAMYKRWRSNINEILMPVFPGQFRYIRKNLFHAVYVFDPATTCGAETVDMILAMYQNSVPMRFGVILYSSKFVKHIENQVVLLRDAEDDFKNGDDVSSLIIKLFLYIKESYDNQLAFKFLNNVNKVKDAADLIAEDTVEVHMVEEAFVETVLSRAKSLPHETLLELEKESNFKEKVEGSSHFVYKLGLYKLHCCLLLNGLVHESSEDSSINAMNEELSRIQEQVYYGQITSNTDVLDKFLSESAYHRYNPQVVGKKEYKNKFVTLFNSYLAEESILRNISYFHSPGSIDDLKPVSHIIAANVMSLKGIELLREGLHYLIDGSDKARVGVVIYADGVVSSPALLLAEIFDWTASMYSGKPKVLHFLDQVCYFYGSQFMDALLSDAISLHSFVEKVCELALENDLPFDDVRSALLNFSADLKLQQMDKVLNCLHGQLGIDFGSNAVITNGRVLVSKDAKSFSRADFELLESVEYQLRIKHIYDIIAEVEWLNVDPDELTSKFYSDVIMLISSAMSNHERSSDRAHFEILNAQHSAIILNSGNSNIHIDAVIDPLSASGQKLSPLLLILWKHIQPSMRVILNPVVSLVDQYRYIMFLSMYFKFSVFLLSCSILVLVCLIYLN
;
A
#
# COMPACT_ATOMS: atom_id res chain seq x y z
N MET A 1 43.69 -85.01 -36.65
CA MET A 1 42.73 -85.89 -35.95
C MET A 1 43.20 -85.98 -34.50
N ASP A 2 42.52 -85.54 -33.45
CA ASP A 2 41.17 -84.99 -33.34
C ASP A 2 41.15 -83.94 -32.22
N ARG A 3 41.03 -82.68 -32.64
CA ARG A 3 40.50 -81.58 -31.82
C ARG A 3 38.98 -81.78 -31.73
N GLY A 4 38.54 -82.75 -30.93
CA GLY A 4 37.13 -83.16 -30.88
C GLY A 4 36.44 -83.11 -29.51
N CYS A 5 37.15 -82.97 -28.40
CA CYS A 5 36.56 -83.23 -27.07
C CYS A 5 36.53 -82.06 -26.07
N ARG A 6 37.08 -80.88 -26.38
CA ARG A 6 37.01 -79.72 -25.45
C ARG A 6 35.87 -78.73 -25.72
N SER A 7 35.17 -78.84 -26.84
CA SER A 7 34.07 -77.91 -27.19
C SER A 7 32.72 -78.28 -26.55
N ARG A 8 32.47 -79.56 -26.26
CA ARG A 8 31.17 -80.03 -25.75
C ARG A 8 30.92 -79.79 -24.26
N VAL A 9 31.97 -79.77 -23.43
CA VAL A 9 31.82 -79.50 -21.98
C VAL A 9 31.66 -78.00 -21.72
N ALA A 10 32.36 -77.14 -22.47
CA ALA A 10 32.20 -75.69 -22.39
C ALA A 10 30.81 -75.23 -22.86
N THR A 11 30.25 -75.85 -23.90
CA THR A 11 28.89 -75.53 -24.40
C THR A 11 27.80 -76.04 -23.47
N LEU A 12 27.94 -77.20 -22.84
CA LEU A 12 26.97 -77.67 -21.82
C LEU A 12 27.01 -76.84 -20.53
N CYS A 13 28.20 -76.40 -20.08
CA CYS A 13 28.29 -75.47 -18.95
C CYS A 13 27.70 -74.10 -19.28
N LEU A 14 27.97 -73.56 -20.49
CA LEU A 14 27.38 -72.30 -20.96
C LEU A 14 25.85 -72.38 -21.11
N ILE A 15 25.31 -73.52 -21.55
CA ILE A 15 23.86 -73.73 -21.67
C ILE A 15 23.22 -73.89 -20.27
N SER A 16 23.88 -74.56 -19.31
CA SER A 16 23.36 -74.63 -17.94
C SER A 16 23.44 -73.29 -17.20
N LEU A 17 24.47 -72.47 -17.47
CA LEU A 17 24.60 -71.11 -16.96
C LEU A 17 23.58 -70.18 -17.61
N LEU A 18 23.32 -70.33 -18.92
CA LEU A 18 22.25 -69.59 -19.61
C LEU A 18 20.87 -69.99 -19.11
N VAL A 19 20.61 -71.26 -18.79
CA VAL A 19 19.31 -71.70 -18.24
C VAL A 19 19.13 -71.27 -16.78
N LEU A 20 20.20 -71.22 -15.97
CA LEU A 20 20.14 -70.65 -14.61
C LEU A 20 19.99 -69.11 -14.62
N VAL A 21 20.58 -68.41 -15.61
CA VAL A 21 20.41 -66.96 -15.80
C VAL A 21 19.04 -66.61 -16.39
N PHE A 22 18.47 -67.45 -17.27
CA PHE A 22 17.12 -67.23 -17.81
C PHE A 22 15.98 -67.75 -16.92
N SER A 23 16.21 -68.73 -16.05
CA SER A 23 15.20 -69.23 -15.10
C SER A 23 15.16 -68.44 -13.78
N GLY A 24 16.14 -67.57 -13.52
CA GLY A 24 16.16 -66.68 -12.34
C GLY A 24 15.37 -65.37 -12.49
N CYS A 25 14.73 -65.12 -13.64
CA CYS A 25 14.08 -63.83 -13.94
C CYS A 25 12.54 -63.86 -14.04
N SER A 26 11.91 -65.01 -13.73
CA SER A 26 10.44 -65.13 -13.67
C SER A 26 9.92 -65.38 -12.26
N CYS A 27 10.50 -64.66 -11.30
CA CYS A 27 9.81 -64.25 -10.09
C CYS A 27 9.85 -62.72 -10.05
N HIS A 28 9.23 -62.07 -11.04
CA HIS A 28 8.73 -60.72 -10.84
C HIS A 28 7.64 -60.85 -9.78
N GLY A 29 8.02 -60.87 -8.51
CA GLY A 29 7.17 -60.31 -7.49
C GLY A 29 6.88 -58.91 -7.97
N GLU A 30 5.62 -58.64 -8.34
CA GLU A 30 5.14 -57.28 -8.48
C GLU A 30 5.45 -56.57 -7.15
N ASN A 31 6.61 -55.91 -7.08
CA ASN A 31 6.73 -54.73 -6.25
C ASN A 31 5.70 -53.78 -6.83
N SER A 32 4.47 -53.88 -6.32
CA SER A 32 3.36 -52.98 -6.59
C SER A 32 3.93 -51.57 -6.60
N ARG A 33 4.14 -51.00 -7.79
CA ARG A 33 4.43 -49.57 -7.91
C ARG A 33 3.26 -48.90 -7.20
N PRO A 34 3.51 -48.02 -6.20
CA PRO A 34 2.43 -47.39 -5.49
C PRO A 34 1.48 -46.75 -6.51
N LYS A 35 0.18 -46.96 -6.32
CA LYS A 35 -0.83 -46.35 -7.18
C LYS A 35 -0.77 -44.84 -6.96
N ASN A 36 -0.08 -44.14 -7.86
CA ASN A 36 0.10 -42.70 -7.77
C ASN A 36 -1.10 -42.00 -8.42
N VAL A 37 -1.71 -41.06 -7.70
CA VAL A 37 -2.73 -40.16 -8.25
C VAL A 37 -2.00 -38.92 -8.79
N GLN A 38 -2.23 -38.58 -10.06
CA GLN A 38 -1.67 -37.38 -10.68
C GLN A 38 -2.78 -36.37 -10.96
N VAL A 39 -2.64 -35.18 -10.39
CA VAL A 39 -3.50 -34.01 -10.64
C VAL A 39 -2.68 -32.93 -11.32
N SER A 40 -3.28 -32.22 -12.29
CA SER A 40 -2.69 -31.07 -12.97
C SER A 40 -3.76 -30.04 -13.27
N LEU A 41 -3.52 -28.79 -12.90
CA LEU A 41 -4.40 -27.65 -13.23
C LEU A 41 -3.91 -26.97 -14.51
N ARG A 42 -4.83 -26.68 -15.43
CA ARG A 42 -4.54 -26.00 -16.71
C ARG A 42 -5.34 -24.70 -16.82
N SER A 43 -4.74 -23.69 -17.43
CA SER A 43 -5.39 -22.43 -17.74
C SER A 43 -6.44 -22.58 -18.84
N ASN A 44 -7.46 -21.71 -18.82
CA ASN A 44 -8.43 -21.60 -19.91
C ASN A 44 -7.86 -20.81 -21.11
N TRP A 45 -6.85 -19.97 -20.88
CA TRP A 45 -6.14 -19.24 -21.93
C TRP A 45 -4.93 -20.03 -22.45
N GLN A 46 -4.52 -19.70 -23.66
CA GLN A 46 -3.34 -20.30 -24.32
C GLN A 46 -2.03 -19.79 -23.74
N GLY A 47 -0.97 -20.56 -23.98
CA GLY A 47 0.41 -20.23 -23.67
C GLY A 47 0.82 -18.79 -23.97
N THR A 48 1.63 -18.23 -23.08
CA THR A 48 2.24 -16.91 -23.21
C THR A 48 3.76 -17.05 -23.35
N SER A 49 4.40 -16.08 -24.01
CA SER A 49 5.85 -16.13 -24.24
C SER A 49 6.61 -15.86 -22.93
N LEU A 50 7.55 -16.74 -22.58
CA LEU A 50 8.41 -16.54 -21.40
C LEU A 50 9.26 -15.27 -21.47
N LEU A 51 9.65 -14.85 -22.68
CA LEU A 51 10.41 -13.62 -22.87
C LEU A 51 9.56 -12.38 -22.56
N LEU A 52 8.30 -12.38 -22.99
CA LEU A 52 7.37 -11.28 -22.70
C LEU A 52 6.98 -11.29 -21.21
N GLU A 53 6.82 -12.47 -20.60
CA GLU A 53 6.56 -12.56 -19.16
C GLU A 53 7.72 -12.02 -18.33
N ALA A 54 8.96 -12.26 -18.75
CA ALA A 54 10.14 -11.70 -18.11
C ALA A 54 10.14 -10.16 -18.16
N GLY A 55 9.78 -9.56 -19.30
CA GLY A 55 9.63 -8.10 -19.43
C GLY A 55 8.56 -7.54 -18.47
N GLU A 56 7.41 -8.20 -18.38
CA GLU A 56 6.33 -7.80 -17.46
C GLU A 56 6.69 -7.97 -15.98
N LEU A 57 7.52 -8.96 -15.63
CA LEU A 57 7.99 -9.10 -14.25
C LEU A 57 9.01 -8.01 -13.89
N LEU A 58 9.85 -7.59 -14.84
CA LEU A 58 10.80 -6.49 -14.62
C LEU A 58 10.10 -5.13 -14.52
N SER A 59 9.02 -4.93 -15.29
CA SER A 59 8.22 -3.70 -15.22
C SER A 59 7.55 -3.51 -13.85
N LYS A 60 7.29 -4.61 -13.12
CA LYS A 60 6.74 -4.59 -11.76
C LYS A 60 7.71 -3.96 -10.75
N GLU A 61 9.01 -4.16 -10.91
CA GLU A 61 10.04 -3.53 -10.07
C GLU A 61 10.20 -2.06 -10.43
N TRP A 62 10.41 -1.79 -11.72
CA TRP A 62 10.51 -0.43 -12.22
C TRP A 62 10.09 -0.37 -13.68
N LYS A 63 9.27 0.64 -14.03
CA LYS A 63 8.74 0.79 -15.40
C LYS A 63 9.84 0.92 -16.44
N ASP A 64 10.99 1.49 -16.07
CA ASP A 64 12.13 1.73 -16.96
C ASP A 64 12.89 0.43 -17.28
N LEU A 65 12.91 -0.54 -16.36
CA LEU A 65 13.55 -1.84 -16.56
C LEU A 65 12.91 -2.64 -17.69
N PHE A 66 11.62 -2.42 -17.98
CA PHE A 66 10.97 -2.99 -19.15
C PHE A 66 11.67 -2.55 -20.45
N TRP A 67 11.99 -1.25 -20.55
CA TRP A 67 12.62 -0.68 -21.73
C TRP A 67 14.09 -1.07 -21.81
N GLU A 68 14.83 -1.04 -20.69
CA GLU A 68 16.22 -1.54 -20.65
C GLU A 68 16.31 -3.01 -21.07
N PHE A 69 15.38 -3.85 -20.59
CA PHE A 69 15.31 -5.25 -21.01
C PHE A 69 14.91 -5.40 -22.47
N THR A 70 14.00 -4.56 -22.95
CA THR A 70 13.59 -4.52 -24.37
C THR A 70 14.80 -4.22 -25.25
N GLU A 71 15.57 -3.18 -24.94
CA GLU A 71 16.80 -2.77 -25.65
C GLU A 71 17.81 -3.93 -25.77
N LEU A 72 17.97 -4.73 -24.70
CA LEU A 72 18.82 -5.92 -24.73
C LEU A 72 18.36 -6.99 -25.74
N TRP A 73 17.05 -7.08 -26.01
CA TRP A 73 16.43 -8.08 -26.87
C TRP A 73 15.86 -7.53 -28.19
N ILE A 74 16.12 -6.25 -28.53
CA ILE A 74 15.71 -5.64 -29.81
C ILE A 74 16.32 -6.39 -30.99
N GLN A 75 17.60 -6.79 -30.88
CA GLN A 75 18.27 -7.49 -31.97
C GLN A 75 17.85 -8.98 -32.01
N PRO A 76 17.21 -9.44 -33.10
CA PRO A 76 16.73 -10.83 -33.20
C PRO A 76 17.86 -11.87 -33.18
N ASP A 77 19.08 -11.46 -33.55
CA ASP A 77 20.24 -12.33 -33.68
C ASP A 77 20.85 -12.74 -32.34
N ARG A 78 20.55 -12.05 -31.23
CA ARG A 78 21.06 -12.41 -29.89
C ARG A 78 20.56 -13.79 -29.44
N ALA A 79 19.43 -14.24 -29.97
CA ALA A 79 18.83 -15.56 -29.73
C ALA A 79 19.29 -16.66 -30.71
N SER A 80 20.01 -16.31 -31.79
CA SER A 80 20.38 -17.25 -32.86
C SER A 80 21.26 -18.42 -32.40
N ASN A 81 22.01 -18.23 -31.31
CA ASN A 81 22.88 -19.26 -30.72
C ASN A 81 22.13 -20.29 -29.85
N CYS A 82 20.85 -20.08 -29.53
CA CYS A 82 20.06 -21.00 -28.70
C CYS A 82 19.05 -21.79 -29.55
N SER A 83 19.26 -23.10 -29.67
CA SER A 83 18.32 -24.01 -30.37
C SER A 83 17.47 -24.86 -29.42
N THR A 84 17.70 -24.78 -28.10
CA THR A 84 16.95 -25.54 -27.09
C THR A 84 16.19 -24.60 -26.16
N ALA A 85 14.99 -25.03 -25.73
CA ALA A 85 14.17 -24.22 -24.82
C ALA A 85 14.90 -23.88 -23.51
N ARG A 86 15.73 -24.81 -23.02
CA ARG A 86 16.57 -24.61 -21.83
C ARG A 86 17.57 -23.47 -22.00
N CYS A 87 18.30 -23.43 -23.12
CA CYS A 87 19.27 -22.36 -23.42
C CYS A 87 18.60 -20.98 -23.39
N CYS A 88 17.43 -20.86 -24.00
CA CYS A 88 16.69 -19.60 -24.01
C CYS A 88 16.24 -19.19 -22.60
N VAL A 89 15.70 -20.12 -21.79
CA VAL A 89 15.27 -19.77 -20.42
C VAL A 89 16.46 -19.39 -19.54
N GLU A 90 17.56 -20.14 -19.59
CA GLU A 90 18.78 -19.81 -18.85
C GLU A 90 19.32 -18.43 -19.24
N LYS A 91 19.24 -18.08 -20.54
CA LYS A 91 19.64 -16.76 -21.04
C LYS A 91 18.69 -15.64 -20.61
N ILE A 92 17.38 -15.84 -20.71
CA ILE A 92 16.37 -14.88 -20.24
C ILE A 92 16.54 -14.60 -18.76
N VAL A 93 16.74 -15.65 -17.95
CA VAL A 93 16.97 -15.51 -16.50
C VAL A 93 18.29 -14.82 -16.20
N ALA A 94 19.37 -15.13 -16.94
CA ALA A 94 20.66 -14.47 -16.76
C ALA A 94 20.60 -12.97 -17.11
N ASP A 95 19.97 -12.62 -18.23
CA ASP A 95 19.81 -11.23 -18.66
C ASP A 95 18.88 -10.46 -17.68
N GLY A 96 17.76 -11.05 -17.25
CA GLY A 96 16.90 -10.44 -16.22
C GLY A 96 17.59 -10.26 -14.87
N ARG A 97 18.40 -11.24 -14.43
CA ARG A 97 19.20 -11.14 -13.20
C ARG A 97 20.28 -10.07 -13.26
N SER A 98 20.79 -9.74 -14.44
CA SER A 98 21.82 -8.70 -14.59
C SER A 98 21.29 -7.30 -14.27
N LEU A 99 19.98 -7.10 -14.40
CA LEU A 99 19.29 -5.84 -14.11
C LEU A 99 18.82 -5.74 -12.65
N LEU A 100 18.80 -6.86 -11.92
CA LEU A 100 18.26 -6.96 -10.57
C LEU A 100 19.35 -7.25 -9.54
N SER A 101 19.08 -6.94 -8.27
CA SER A 101 19.97 -7.37 -7.18
C SER A 101 19.84 -8.87 -6.89
N SER A 102 20.82 -9.44 -6.18
CA SER A 102 20.91 -10.90 -5.97
C SER A 102 19.65 -11.53 -5.36
N HIS A 103 18.98 -10.83 -4.44
CA HIS A 103 17.78 -11.34 -3.77
C HIS A 103 16.55 -11.22 -4.68
N LEU A 104 16.36 -10.07 -5.35
CA LEU A 104 15.29 -9.85 -6.32
C LEU A 104 15.40 -10.79 -7.52
N GLY A 105 16.61 -11.05 -8.01
CA GLY A 105 16.88 -12.01 -9.07
C GLY A 105 16.50 -13.46 -8.74
N SER A 106 16.37 -13.81 -7.45
CA SER A 106 15.91 -15.13 -7.01
C SER A 106 14.38 -15.21 -6.99
N ILE A 107 13.71 -14.14 -6.56
CA ILE A 107 12.25 -14.01 -6.67
C ILE A 107 11.81 -13.94 -8.13
N PHE A 108 12.51 -13.17 -8.96
CA PHE A 108 12.23 -13.08 -10.39
C PHE A 108 12.24 -14.45 -11.07
N GLU A 109 13.27 -15.27 -10.82
CA GLU A 109 13.32 -16.65 -11.34
C GLU A 109 12.10 -17.45 -10.86
N PHE A 110 11.78 -17.37 -9.57
CA PHE A 110 10.66 -18.09 -9.00
C PHE A 110 9.31 -17.65 -9.59
N SER A 111 9.05 -16.35 -9.68
CA SER A 111 7.85 -15.77 -10.31
C SER A 111 7.70 -16.17 -11.77
N LEU A 112 8.81 -16.21 -12.53
CA LEU A 112 8.82 -16.70 -13.91
C LEU A 112 8.48 -18.20 -13.97
N THR A 113 8.95 -19.01 -13.01
CA THR A 113 8.56 -20.43 -12.94
C THR A 113 7.08 -20.63 -12.63
N LEU A 114 6.49 -19.72 -11.84
CA LEU A 114 5.07 -19.73 -11.50
C LEU A 114 4.17 -19.18 -12.61
N ARG A 115 4.76 -18.52 -13.61
CA ARG A 115 4.03 -17.85 -14.71
C ARG A 115 3.08 -16.77 -14.20
N SER A 116 3.47 -16.04 -13.15
CA SER A 116 2.61 -15.04 -12.48
C SER A 116 2.21 -13.87 -13.40
N ALA A 117 3.04 -13.52 -14.39
CA ALA A 117 2.74 -12.48 -15.38
C ALA A 117 1.87 -12.97 -16.57
N SER A 118 1.56 -14.26 -16.67
CA SER A 118 0.76 -14.80 -17.79
C SER A 118 -0.63 -14.16 -17.95
N PRO A 119 -1.42 -13.94 -16.88
CA PRO A 119 -2.73 -13.27 -17.00
C PRO A 119 -2.63 -11.86 -17.60
N ARG A 120 -1.54 -11.14 -17.30
CA ARG A 120 -1.24 -9.80 -17.83
C ARG A 120 -1.11 -9.82 -19.36
N LEU A 121 -0.36 -10.77 -19.89
CA LEU A 121 -0.19 -10.93 -21.33
C LEU A 121 -1.45 -11.45 -22.02
N ALA A 122 -2.27 -12.25 -21.32
CA ALA A 122 -3.57 -12.66 -21.82
C ALA A 122 -4.51 -11.45 -21.98
N LEU A 123 -4.47 -10.49 -21.04
CA LEU A 123 -5.18 -9.22 -21.15
C LEU A 123 -4.71 -8.40 -22.35
N TYR A 124 -3.39 -8.24 -22.57
CA TYR A 124 -2.90 -7.53 -23.76
C TYR A 124 -3.33 -8.19 -25.07
N ARG A 125 -3.42 -9.53 -25.10
CA ARG A 125 -3.93 -10.27 -26.26
C ARG A 125 -5.41 -9.94 -26.53
N GLN A 126 -6.24 -9.83 -25.49
CA GLN A 126 -7.64 -9.41 -25.63
C GLN A 126 -7.75 -7.97 -26.15
N LEU A 127 -6.97 -7.04 -25.58
CA LEU A 127 -6.93 -5.66 -26.06
C LEU A 127 -6.47 -5.55 -27.53
N ALA A 128 -5.55 -6.42 -27.94
CA ALA A 128 -5.09 -6.51 -29.32
C ALA A 128 -6.20 -7.03 -30.26
N GLU A 129 -7.00 -8.01 -29.82
CA GLU A 129 -8.16 -8.49 -30.58
C GLU A 129 -9.24 -7.40 -30.70
N ASP A 130 -9.50 -6.65 -29.62
CA ASP A 130 -10.45 -5.54 -29.61
C ASP A 130 -10.01 -4.43 -30.58
N SER A 131 -8.72 -4.03 -30.55
CA SER A 131 -8.12 -3.05 -31.46
C SER A 131 -8.20 -3.47 -32.94
N LEU A 132 -8.03 -4.76 -33.24
CA LEU A 132 -8.20 -5.27 -34.61
C LEU A 132 -9.68 -5.33 -35.04
N SER A 133 -10.60 -5.49 -34.08
CA SER A 133 -12.04 -5.58 -34.35
C SER A 133 -12.72 -4.22 -34.56
N SER A 134 -12.18 -3.15 -33.95
CA SER A 134 -12.72 -1.80 -34.06
C SER A 134 -12.55 -1.19 -35.46
N PHE A 135 -11.61 -1.70 -36.26
CA PHE A 135 -11.37 -1.27 -37.63
C PHE A 135 -11.43 -2.46 -38.60
N PRO A 136 -12.63 -2.87 -39.06
CA PRO A 136 -12.73 -3.91 -40.08
C PRO A 136 -12.03 -3.45 -41.36
N ILE A 137 -11.08 -4.24 -41.84
CA ILE A 137 -10.41 -4.01 -43.13
C ILE A 137 -11.46 -4.24 -44.23
N ASP A 138 -11.81 -3.20 -44.99
CA ASP A 138 -12.66 -3.32 -46.19
C ASP A 138 -11.92 -4.13 -47.26
N ASP A 139 -12.27 -5.40 -47.40
CA ASP A 139 -11.73 -6.33 -48.39
C ASP A 139 -12.22 -6.06 -49.85
N GLU A 140 -12.83 -4.89 -50.14
CA GLU A 140 -13.40 -4.60 -51.47
C GLU A 140 -12.44 -3.97 -52.50
N ALA A 141 -11.19 -3.66 -52.14
CA ALA A 141 -10.29 -2.93 -53.05
C ALA A 141 -9.40 -3.78 -53.99
N ASN A 142 -9.50 -5.12 -53.98
CA ASN A 142 -8.61 -5.99 -54.78
C ASN A 142 -9.32 -7.06 -55.63
N SER A 143 -10.53 -6.79 -56.13
CA SER A 143 -11.21 -7.65 -57.12
C SER A 143 -11.42 -6.96 -58.47
N LEU A 144 -10.34 -6.49 -59.09
CA LEU A 144 -10.35 -6.08 -60.50
C LEU A 144 -9.17 -6.73 -61.23
N THR A 145 -9.22 -8.05 -61.41
CA THR A 145 -8.64 -8.75 -62.58
C THR A 145 -8.87 -10.27 -62.44
N ALA A 146 -9.89 -10.79 -63.12
CA ALA A 146 -9.88 -12.09 -63.83
C ALA A 146 -11.31 -12.50 -64.23
N TRP A 147 -11.74 -12.07 -65.42
CA TRP A 147 -12.79 -12.79 -66.15
C TRP A 147 -12.24 -14.13 -66.66
N SER A 148 -12.97 -15.24 -66.47
CA SER A 148 -13.50 -16.08 -67.57
C SER A 148 -13.87 -17.54 -67.21
N LEU A 149 -15.16 -17.85 -67.47
CA LEU A 149 -15.75 -19.06 -68.10
C LEU A 149 -15.79 -20.46 -67.41
N LYS A 150 -17.06 -20.87 -67.12
CA LYS A 150 -17.79 -22.13 -67.44
C LYS A 150 -18.11 -23.20 -66.38
N ASP A 151 -19.42 -23.25 -66.05
CA ASP A 151 -20.41 -24.36 -66.14
C ASP A 151 -20.22 -25.74 -65.43
N GLY A 152 -20.89 -25.90 -64.27
CA GLY A 152 -21.75 -27.02 -63.73
C GLY A 152 -21.37 -28.53 -63.73
N PRO A 153 -22.15 -29.45 -63.08
CA PRO A 153 -22.92 -29.35 -61.81
C PRO A 153 -22.85 -30.62 -60.87
N LYS A 154 -23.19 -30.45 -59.57
CA LYS A 154 -23.69 -31.45 -58.54
C LYS A 154 -22.72 -32.58 -58.08
N ALA A 155 -22.65 -33.09 -56.84
CA ALA A 155 -23.19 -32.93 -55.47
C ALA A 155 -22.13 -33.63 -54.55
N ASP A 156 -21.89 -33.34 -53.27
CA ASP A 156 -22.73 -33.61 -52.10
C ASP A 156 -22.07 -33.01 -50.83
N HIS A 157 -22.92 -32.79 -49.83
CA HIS A 157 -22.66 -32.15 -48.54
C HIS A 157 -21.56 -32.77 -47.67
N SER A 158 -20.61 -31.94 -47.21
CA SER A 158 -20.09 -32.01 -45.83
C SER A 158 -19.67 -30.61 -45.38
N TYR A 159 -20.42 -30.06 -44.42
CA TYR A 159 -20.15 -28.76 -43.80
C TYR A 159 -19.09 -28.91 -42.71
N ILE A 160 -17.84 -28.55 -43.03
CA ILE A 160 -16.97 -27.80 -42.13
C ILE A 160 -16.39 -26.69 -43.00
N SER A 161 -16.93 -25.48 -42.85
CA SER A 161 -16.46 -24.30 -43.59
C SER A 161 -15.05 -23.95 -43.11
N THR A 162 -14.05 -24.46 -43.81
CA THR A 162 -12.74 -23.82 -43.89
C THR A 162 -12.94 -22.50 -44.64
N ASN A 163 -13.10 -21.39 -43.92
CA ASN A 163 -12.97 -20.08 -44.53
C ASN A 163 -11.48 -19.86 -44.90
N PRO A 164 -11.16 -19.51 -46.15
CA PRO A 164 -9.80 -19.24 -46.58
C PRO A 164 -9.46 -17.77 -46.24
N LEU A 165 -9.10 -17.49 -44.98
CA LEU A 165 -8.59 -16.18 -44.59
C LEU A 165 -7.07 -16.10 -44.82
N LYS A 166 -6.66 -15.98 -46.08
CA LYS A 166 -5.28 -15.65 -46.49
C LYS A 166 -5.24 -14.22 -47.04
N SER A 167 -5.54 -13.24 -46.20
CA SER A 167 -5.01 -11.88 -46.31
C SER A 167 -3.84 -11.76 -45.32
N ALA A 168 -2.76 -11.07 -45.72
CA ALA A 168 -1.50 -11.05 -44.98
C ALA A 168 -1.67 -10.50 -43.56
N ARG A 169 -1.79 -11.39 -42.57
CA ARG A 169 -1.87 -10.97 -41.17
C ARG A 169 -0.49 -10.50 -40.72
N HIS A 170 -0.35 -9.19 -40.52
CA HIS A 170 0.86 -8.56 -40.00
C HIS A 170 1.13 -8.98 -38.54
N CYS A 171 2.39 -8.96 -38.13
CA CYS A 171 2.83 -9.40 -36.79
C CYS A 171 2.95 -8.27 -35.77
N CYS A 172 3.06 -7.04 -36.26
CA CYS A 172 3.09 -5.84 -35.45
C CYS A 172 2.19 -4.80 -36.13
N TRP A 173 1.51 -3.97 -35.35
CA TRP A 173 0.75 -2.83 -35.86
C TRP A 173 0.69 -1.74 -34.79
N ILE A 174 0.39 -0.52 -35.24
CA ILE A 174 0.26 0.65 -34.37
C ILE A 174 -1.19 1.11 -34.40
N ASP A 175 -1.75 1.32 -33.22
CA ASP A 175 -3.06 1.90 -33.04
C ASP A 175 -2.93 3.38 -32.65
N THR A 176 -3.52 4.25 -33.47
CA THR A 176 -3.55 5.71 -33.27
C THR A 176 -4.89 6.21 -32.75
N GLY A 177 -5.88 5.32 -32.56
CA GLY A 177 -7.24 5.64 -32.16
C GLY A 177 -8.16 6.03 -33.31
N SER A 178 -7.59 6.55 -34.41
CA SER A 178 -8.32 6.84 -35.65
C SER A 178 -8.06 5.82 -36.76
N SER A 179 -6.90 5.17 -36.75
CA SER A 179 -6.50 4.20 -37.77
C SER A 179 -5.43 3.24 -37.25
N LEU A 180 -5.38 2.05 -37.87
CA LEU A 180 -4.32 1.06 -37.66
C LEU A 180 -3.24 1.19 -38.74
N LEU A 181 -1.98 1.25 -38.33
CA LEU A 181 -0.82 1.35 -39.21
C LEU A 181 -0.05 0.03 -39.20
N PHE A 182 0.18 -0.54 -40.38
CA PHE A 182 0.82 -1.86 -40.51
C PHE A 182 2.22 -1.80 -41.14
N ASN A 183 2.57 -0.69 -41.77
CA ASN A 183 3.84 -0.50 -42.47
C ASN A 183 4.59 0.75 -42.00
N VAL A 184 5.93 0.70 -42.04
CA VAL A 184 6.81 1.82 -41.67
C VAL A 184 6.56 3.10 -42.50
N PRO A 185 6.33 3.05 -43.83
CA PRO A 185 6.05 4.26 -44.61
C PRO A 185 4.76 4.98 -44.19
N GLU A 186 3.73 4.24 -43.79
CA GLU A 186 2.47 4.81 -43.29
C GLU A 186 2.69 5.54 -41.96
N LEU A 187 3.53 4.97 -41.08
CA LEU A 187 3.92 5.61 -39.82
C LEU A 187 4.67 6.93 -40.05
N LEU A 188 5.62 6.97 -40.96
CA LEU A 188 6.38 8.19 -41.25
C LEU A 188 5.47 9.29 -41.81
N LEU A 189 4.51 8.95 -42.68
CA LEU A 189 3.52 9.89 -43.18
C LEU A 189 2.64 10.45 -42.06
N TRP A 190 2.17 9.60 -41.15
CA TRP A 190 1.36 10.03 -40.00
C TRP A 190 2.15 10.93 -39.03
N LEU A 191 3.45 10.69 -38.84
CA LEU A 191 4.33 11.53 -38.02
C LEU A 191 4.64 12.89 -38.63
N ASP A 192 4.59 13.01 -39.96
CA ASP A 192 4.87 14.24 -40.70
C ASP A 192 3.62 15.11 -40.94
N GLU A 193 2.41 14.55 -40.81
CA GLU A 193 1.15 15.32 -40.87
C GLU A 193 1.04 16.32 -39.70
N SER A 194 1.22 17.61 -40.01
CA SER A 194 1.05 18.73 -39.09
C SER A 194 -0.43 19.00 -38.81
N THR A 195 -0.87 18.70 -37.58
CA THR A 195 -2.23 18.98 -37.10
C THR A 195 -2.47 20.49 -37.02
N THR A 196 -3.09 21.06 -38.05
CA THR A 196 -3.77 22.36 -37.96
C THR A 196 -5.29 22.25 -37.97
N LEU A 197 -5.87 21.04 -37.96
CA LEU A 197 -7.33 20.88 -38.00
C LEU A 197 -7.84 19.74 -37.11
N ALA A 198 -8.87 20.08 -36.32
CA ALA A 198 -9.79 19.24 -35.55
C ALA A 198 -9.34 18.71 -34.17
N ALA A 199 -9.47 19.56 -33.15
CA ALA A 199 -9.44 19.18 -31.73
C ALA A 199 -10.81 18.67 -31.20
N ASP A 200 -11.85 18.58 -32.03
CA ASP A 200 -13.23 18.39 -31.55
C ASP A 200 -13.85 17.01 -31.83
N SER A 201 -13.10 16.01 -32.31
CA SER A 201 -13.64 14.65 -32.49
C SER A 201 -12.58 13.54 -32.60
N GLN A 202 -11.62 13.49 -31.68
CA GLN A 202 -10.82 12.28 -31.49
C GLN A 202 -11.40 11.51 -30.30
N GLU A 203 -11.90 10.29 -30.54
CA GLU A 203 -12.12 9.34 -29.45
C GLU A 203 -10.77 9.14 -28.76
N LYS A 204 -10.69 9.58 -27.50
CA LYS A 204 -9.47 9.52 -26.72
C LYS A 204 -9.18 8.05 -26.44
N LEU A 205 -8.09 7.52 -27.00
CA LEU A 205 -7.59 6.18 -26.68
C LEU A 205 -7.47 6.02 -25.17
N GLU A 206 -8.12 4.99 -24.64
CA GLU A 206 -8.04 4.65 -23.22
C GLU A 206 -6.66 4.07 -22.90
N LEU A 207 -5.90 4.82 -22.09
CA LEU A 207 -4.65 4.38 -21.51
C LEU A 207 -4.91 3.86 -20.10
N PHE A 208 -4.32 2.71 -19.80
CA PHE A 208 -4.43 2.10 -18.48
C PHE A 208 -3.15 2.34 -17.66
N ASP A 209 -3.25 2.35 -16.34
CA ASP A 209 -2.12 2.59 -15.41
C ASP A 209 -0.94 1.64 -15.62
N PHE A 210 -1.27 0.49 -16.20
CA PHE A 210 -0.41 -0.64 -16.40
C PHE A 210 0.25 -0.70 -17.78
N ASP A 211 -0.04 0.27 -18.64
CA ASP A 211 0.56 0.38 -19.98
C ASP A 211 2.01 0.88 -19.88
N HIS A 212 2.87 0.36 -20.75
CA HIS A 212 4.28 0.75 -20.80
C HIS A 212 4.43 2.01 -21.64
N ILE A 213 4.59 3.14 -20.97
CA ILE A 213 4.81 4.44 -21.60
C ILE A 213 6.32 4.64 -21.75
N TYR A 214 6.77 5.04 -22.94
CA TYR A 214 8.20 5.30 -23.20
C TYR A 214 8.67 6.61 -22.55
N LEU A 215 9.95 6.65 -22.18
CA LEU A 215 10.59 7.78 -21.52
C LEU A 215 10.41 9.09 -22.30
N GLY A 216 10.07 10.19 -21.61
CA GLY A 216 9.94 11.54 -22.18
C GLY A 216 8.68 11.79 -23.02
N SER A 217 7.73 10.85 -23.05
CA SER A 217 6.56 10.89 -23.96
C SER A 217 5.29 11.51 -23.35
N SER A 218 5.34 11.94 -22.09
CA SER A 218 4.16 12.34 -21.30
C SER A 218 3.53 13.67 -21.71
N THR A 219 4.21 14.49 -22.52
CA THR A 219 3.81 15.86 -22.87
C THR A 219 2.94 15.96 -24.14
N SER A 220 2.91 14.93 -24.98
CA SER A 220 2.13 14.96 -26.23
C SER A 220 0.73 14.39 -26.06
N ASN A 221 -0.26 15.06 -26.65
CA ASN A 221 -1.65 14.58 -26.73
C ASN A 221 -1.84 13.48 -27.79
N ARG A 222 -0.90 13.33 -28.75
CA ARG A 222 -0.97 12.30 -29.79
C ARG A 222 -0.45 10.98 -29.26
N VAL A 223 -1.32 9.98 -29.11
CA VAL A 223 -0.96 8.65 -28.58
C VAL A 223 -0.72 7.66 -29.73
N ALA A 224 0.35 6.86 -29.62
CA ALA A 224 0.63 5.75 -30.52
C ALA A 224 0.89 4.47 -29.71
N ILE A 225 0.03 3.47 -29.85
CA ILE A 225 0.12 2.19 -29.14
C ILE A 225 0.67 1.12 -30.10
N LEU A 226 1.87 0.59 -29.81
CA LEU A 226 2.47 -0.51 -30.57
C LEU A 226 2.04 -1.85 -29.99
N TYR A 227 1.39 -2.67 -30.82
CA TYR A 227 1.17 -4.09 -30.56
C TYR A 227 2.24 -4.90 -31.28
N GLY A 228 3.01 -5.70 -30.54
CA GLY A 228 4.03 -6.58 -31.12
C GLY A 228 4.87 -7.28 -30.07
N ALA A 229 5.64 -8.29 -30.48
CA ALA A 229 6.48 -9.07 -29.59
C ALA A 229 7.96 -8.70 -29.71
N ILE A 230 8.63 -8.57 -28.56
CA ILE A 230 10.08 -8.40 -28.45
C ILE A 230 10.78 -9.60 -29.11
N GLY A 231 11.84 -9.34 -29.88
CA GLY A 231 12.56 -10.36 -30.64
C GLY A 231 11.96 -10.69 -32.02
N THR A 232 11.03 -9.87 -32.51
CA THR A 232 10.56 -9.87 -33.91
C THR A 232 11.18 -8.70 -34.69
N LYS A 233 11.40 -8.88 -36.00
CA LYS A 233 11.95 -7.82 -36.86
C LYS A 233 11.02 -6.61 -36.97
N CYS A 234 9.71 -6.84 -37.06
CA CYS A 234 8.73 -5.75 -37.14
C CYS A 234 8.74 -4.87 -35.89
N PHE A 235 8.90 -5.46 -34.70
CA PHE A 235 8.95 -4.69 -33.47
C PHE A 235 10.17 -3.77 -33.43
N GLN A 236 11.34 -4.27 -33.86
CA GLN A 236 12.56 -3.46 -33.94
C GLN A 236 12.38 -2.24 -34.86
N GLU A 237 11.83 -2.44 -36.06
CA GLU A 237 11.66 -1.35 -37.03
C GLU A 237 10.72 -0.25 -36.52
N PHE A 238 9.58 -0.63 -35.93
CA PHE A 238 8.63 0.34 -35.36
C PHE A 238 9.16 1.01 -34.10
N HIS A 239 9.80 0.25 -33.21
CA HIS A 239 10.29 0.76 -31.94
C HIS A 239 11.33 1.88 -32.11
N VAL A 240 12.30 1.71 -33.01
CA VAL A 240 13.36 2.73 -33.26
C VAL A 240 12.75 4.07 -33.70
N ILE A 241 11.75 4.03 -34.60
CA ILE A 241 11.10 5.23 -35.14
C ILE A 241 10.23 5.91 -34.07
N LEU A 242 9.44 5.11 -33.34
CA LEU A 242 8.56 5.63 -32.28
C LEU A 242 9.35 6.19 -31.10
N ALA A 243 10.44 5.53 -30.70
CA ALA A 243 11.35 6.02 -29.67
C ALA A 243 11.97 7.37 -30.06
N GLU A 244 12.47 7.51 -31.29
CA GLU A 244 13.04 8.78 -31.78
C GLU A 244 11.97 9.89 -31.85
N ALA A 245 10.76 9.57 -32.32
CA ALA A 245 9.66 10.53 -32.38
C ALA A 245 9.17 10.95 -30.97
N SER A 246 9.18 10.02 -30.02
CA SER A 246 8.85 10.24 -28.62
C SER A 246 9.87 11.14 -27.92
N LEU A 247 11.17 10.91 -28.13
CA LEU A 247 12.25 11.75 -27.58
C LEU A 247 12.19 13.19 -28.12
N LYS A 248 11.66 13.39 -29.34
CA LYS A 248 11.40 14.70 -29.93
C LYS A 248 10.09 15.35 -29.43
N GLY A 249 9.38 14.73 -28.49
CA GLY A 249 8.13 15.24 -27.91
C GLY A 249 6.93 15.24 -28.87
N LYS A 250 7.01 14.54 -30.01
CA LYS A 250 5.92 14.55 -31.01
C LYS A 250 4.74 13.67 -30.62
N ILE A 251 5.02 12.53 -29.99
CA ILE A 251 4.03 11.49 -29.70
C ILE A 251 4.22 10.93 -28.28
N LYS A 252 3.13 10.42 -27.73
CA LYS A 252 3.09 9.58 -26.55
C LYS A 252 3.16 8.11 -26.99
N TYR A 253 4.34 7.51 -26.90
CA TYR A 253 4.59 6.14 -27.32
C TYR A 253 4.27 5.14 -26.20
N VAL A 254 3.40 4.17 -26.50
CA VAL A 254 3.00 3.10 -25.60
C VAL A 254 3.27 1.74 -26.24
N ALA A 255 3.80 0.77 -25.50
CA ALA A 255 3.96 -0.61 -25.97
C ALA A 255 3.04 -1.58 -25.22
N ARG A 256 2.30 -2.39 -25.97
CA ARG A 256 1.52 -3.53 -25.46
C ARG A 256 2.12 -4.83 -26.04
N PRO A 257 2.92 -5.57 -25.26
CA PRO A 257 3.62 -6.74 -25.77
C PRO A 257 2.66 -7.89 -26.06
N VAL A 258 2.54 -8.26 -27.33
CA VAL A 258 1.65 -9.33 -27.78
C VAL A 258 2.35 -10.16 -28.85
N LEU A 259 2.30 -11.49 -28.68
CA LEU A 259 2.70 -12.43 -29.72
C LEU A 259 1.45 -13.14 -30.29
N PRO A 260 0.97 -12.75 -31.48
CA PRO A 260 -0.10 -13.45 -32.16
C PRO A 260 0.30 -14.87 -32.57
N LEU A 261 -0.66 -15.79 -32.56
CA LEU A 261 -0.45 -17.21 -32.91
C LEU A 261 0.17 -17.42 -34.29
N TRP A 262 -0.26 -16.63 -35.28
CA TRP A 262 0.23 -16.73 -36.66
C TRP A 262 1.65 -16.17 -36.86
N CYS A 263 2.21 -15.50 -35.84
CA CYS A 263 3.51 -14.84 -35.91
C CYS A 263 4.64 -15.56 -35.18
N GLN A 264 4.36 -16.74 -34.63
CA GLN A 264 5.36 -17.58 -33.97
C GLN A 264 6.47 -18.04 -34.92
N SER A 265 6.17 -18.21 -36.22
CA SER A 265 7.17 -18.55 -37.25
C SER A 265 8.06 -17.37 -37.67
N ALA A 266 7.60 -16.14 -37.46
CA ALA A 266 8.32 -14.91 -37.76
C ALA A 266 9.13 -14.38 -36.55
N ALA A 267 8.85 -14.90 -35.34
CA ALA A 267 9.54 -14.57 -34.12
C ALA A 267 10.85 -15.38 -33.95
N SER A 268 11.79 -14.84 -33.19
CA SER A 268 12.97 -15.61 -32.78
C SER A 268 12.57 -16.85 -31.95
N PHE A 269 13.40 -17.90 -31.97
CA PHE A 269 13.11 -19.15 -31.26
C PHE A 269 12.81 -18.91 -29.77
N CYS A 270 13.56 -18.03 -29.11
CA CYS A 270 13.32 -17.70 -27.69
C CYS A 270 12.02 -16.92 -27.46
N ALA A 271 11.60 -16.06 -28.40
CA ALA A 271 10.35 -15.30 -28.28
C ALA A 271 9.10 -16.19 -28.40
N GLY A 272 9.18 -17.34 -29.08
CA GLY A 272 8.07 -18.29 -29.21
C GLY A 272 7.91 -19.29 -28.04
N ILE A 273 8.84 -19.35 -27.09
CA ILE A 273 8.84 -20.38 -26.05
C ILE A 273 7.68 -20.17 -25.06
N GLY A 274 6.91 -21.24 -24.84
CA GLY A 274 5.80 -21.25 -23.91
C GLY A 274 4.48 -20.73 -24.48
N ALA A 275 4.46 -20.30 -25.75
CA ALA A 275 3.30 -19.68 -26.39
C ALA A 275 2.33 -20.65 -27.10
N LEU A 276 2.63 -21.95 -27.14
CA LEU A 276 1.90 -22.95 -27.94
C LEU A 276 0.80 -23.68 -27.14
N ASP A 277 1.15 -24.30 -26.02
CA ASP A 277 0.24 -25.14 -25.25
C ASP A 277 -0.46 -24.37 -24.12
N ALA A 278 -1.61 -24.88 -23.68
CA ALA A 278 -2.26 -24.39 -22.46
C ALA A 278 -1.31 -24.52 -21.26
N ILE A 279 -1.30 -23.49 -20.40
CA ILE A 279 -0.32 -23.37 -19.33
C ILE A 279 -0.73 -24.28 -18.18
N ASN A 280 0.20 -25.09 -17.70
CA ASN A 280 0.03 -25.78 -16.42
C ASN A 280 0.27 -24.77 -15.30
N LEU A 281 -0.76 -24.50 -14.50
CA LEU A 281 -0.69 -23.50 -13.44
C LEU A 281 0.04 -24.07 -12.21
N GLY A 282 0.78 -23.22 -11.50
CA GLY A 282 1.37 -23.50 -10.19
C GLY A 282 0.61 -22.81 -9.07
N GLY A 283 0.98 -23.09 -7.81
CA GLY A 283 0.45 -22.36 -6.65
C GLY A 283 -0.86 -22.89 -6.04
N TYR A 284 -1.32 -24.09 -6.43
CA TYR A 284 -2.51 -24.74 -5.85
C TYR A 284 -2.14 -25.92 -4.95
N GLY A 285 -2.99 -26.18 -3.94
CA GLY A 285 -2.95 -27.38 -3.11
C GLY A 285 -3.95 -28.43 -3.61
N VAL A 286 -3.57 -29.71 -3.56
CA VAL A 286 -4.44 -30.84 -3.91
C VAL A 286 -4.78 -31.63 -2.66
N GLU A 287 -6.06 -31.86 -2.43
CA GLU A 287 -6.57 -32.48 -1.21
C GLU A 287 -7.18 -33.90 -1.49
N LEU A 288 -6.59 -34.92 -0.84
CA LEU A 288 -6.85 -36.39 -0.79
C LEU A 288 -8.15 -37.08 -0.25
N ALA A 289 -9.38 -36.55 -0.30
CA ALA A 289 -10.39 -36.79 0.78
C ALA A 289 -10.81 -38.23 1.17
N LEU A 290 -10.57 -38.60 2.44
CA LEU A 290 -11.02 -39.84 3.08
C LEU A 290 -12.50 -39.68 3.43
N LYS A 291 -13.38 -39.97 2.47
CA LYS A 291 -14.83 -39.79 2.59
C LYS A 291 -15.51 -40.72 3.60
N ASN A 292 -14.94 -41.89 3.89
CA ASN A 292 -15.51 -42.86 4.84
C ASN A 292 -14.81 -42.81 6.20
N MET A 293 -15.18 -41.84 7.04
CA MET A 293 -14.68 -41.71 8.43
C MET A 293 -15.67 -42.26 9.49
N GLU A 294 -16.91 -42.56 9.10
CA GLU A 294 -18.00 -42.86 10.06
C GLU A 294 -17.94 -44.26 10.69
N TYR A 295 -17.15 -45.20 10.15
CA TYR A 295 -17.11 -46.58 10.64
C TYR A 295 -16.10 -46.86 11.76
N LYS A 296 -15.49 -45.83 12.36
CA LYS A 296 -14.52 -45.98 13.47
C LYS A 296 -14.81 -45.10 14.69
N ALA A 297 -16.04 -44.62 14.87
CA ALA A 297 -16.44 -44.10 16.17
C ALA A 297 -16.49 -45.28 17.16
N MET A 298 -15.41 -45.45 17.92
CA MET A 298 -15.34 -46.41 19.01
C MET A 298 -16.42 -46.09 20.04
N ASP A 299 -17.08 -47.13 20.53
CA ASP A 299 -18.11 -47.03 21.55
C ASP A 299 -17.44 -46.75 22.91
N ASP A 300 -17.64 -45.54 23.46
CA ASP A 300 -17.13 -45.06 24.74
C ASP A 300 -17.53 -45.94 25.94
N SER A 301 -18.45 -46.89 25.73
CA SER A 301 -18.91 -47.88 26.72
C SER A 301 -17.80 -48.83 27.19
N THR A 302 -16.70 -48.97 26.42
CA THR A 302 -15.53 -49.81 26.77
C THR A 302 -14.57 -49.16 27.77
N ILE A 303 -14.60 -47.84 27.91
CA ILE A 303 -13.66 -47.06 28.75
C ILE A 303 -14.00 -47.15 30.25
N LYS A 304 -15.19 -47.65 30.62
CA LYS A 304 -15.62 -47.78 32.03
C LYS A 304 -15.27 -49.11 32.71
N LYS A 305 -14.62 -50.04 32.01
CA LYS A 305 -14.06 -51.25 32.65
C LYS A 305 -12.55 -51.07 32.77
N GLY A 306 -12.12 -50.57 33.92
CA GLY A 306 -10.70 -50.50 34.27
C GLY A 306 -10.06 -51.87 34.11
N VAL A 307 -9.12 -51.97 33.16
CA VAL A 307 -8.25 -53.12 33.01
C VAL A 307 -7.13 -52.93 34.02
N THR A 308 -7.13 -53.79 35.04
CA THR A 308 -6.02 -53.99 35.96
C THR A 308 -4.76 -54.40 35.18
N LEU A 309 -3.64 -53.77 35.53
CA LEU A 309 -2.30 -54.13 35.07
C LEU A 309 -2.01 -55.61 35.36
N GLU A 310 -2.17 -56.48 34.35
CA GLU A 310 -1.57 -57.82 34.32
C GLU A 310 -0.85 -58.05 32.99
N ASP A 311 0.25 -58.79 33.09
CA ASP A 311 1.31 -59.11 32.12
C ASP A 311 0.77 -59.45 30.69
N PRO A 312 1.38 -58.94 29.59
CA PRO A 312 0.90 -59.11 28.21
C PRO A 312 1.13 -60.52 27.61
N ARG A 313 1.28 -61.55 28.45
CA ARG A 313 1.57 -62.93 28.01
C ARG A 313 0.38 -63.88 28.10
N THR A 314 -0.79 -63.40 28.53
CA THR A 314 -2.00 -64.22 28.66
C THR A 314 -3.20 -63.58 27.98
N GLU A 315 -3.03 -63.12 26.74
CA GLU A 315 -4.18 -62.88 25.86
C GLU A 315 -4.56 -64.13 25.07
N ASP A 316 -5.86 -64.32 24.96
CA ASP A 316 -6.61 -65.49 24.51
C ASP A 316 -6.13 -65.99 23.12
N LEU A 317 -5.42 -67.13 23.08
CA LEU A 317 -4.91 -67.76 21.85
C LEU A 317 -6.02 -68.19 20.86
N SER A 318 -7.29 -67.98 21.22
CA SER A 318 -8.49 -68.26 20.46
C SER A 318 -8.87 -67.17 19.44
N GLN A 319 -8.27 -65.97 19.54
CA GLN A 319 -8.53 -64.88 18.59
C GLN A 319 -7.95 -65.18 17.18
N GLU A 320 -8.76 -64.93 16.16
CA GLU A 320 -8.34 -64.99 14.75
C GLU A 320 -7.47 -63.77 14.42
N VAL A 321 -6.21 -64.02 14.04
CA VAL A 321 -5.31 -63.00 13.50
C VAL A 321 -5.17 -63.27 12.00
N ARG A 322 -5.78 -62.41 11.17
CA ARG A 322 -5.80 -62.50 9.68
C ARG A 322 -6.14 -63.91 9.14
N GLY A 323 -7.15 -64.56 9.73
CA GLY A 323 -7.64 -65.88 9.30
C GLY A 323 -6.89 -67.08 9.88
N PHE A 324 -5.95 -66.86 10.81
CA PHE A 324 -5.26 -67.92 11.55
C PHE A 324 -5.70 -67.96 13.02
N ILE A 325 -6.10 -69.15 13.49
CA ILE A 325 -6.38 -69.43 14.89
C ILE A 325 -5.13 -70.08 15.49
N PHE A 326 -4.32 -69.30 16.20
CA PHE A 326 -3.01 -69.73 16.69
C PHE A 326 -3.09 -70.84 17.74
N SER A 327 -4.15 -70.90 18.56
CA SER A 327 -4.44 -72.03 19.46
C SER A 327 -4.52 -73.36 18.72
N ARG A 328 -5.28 -73.44 17.61
CA ARG A 328 -5.38 -74.68 16.82
C ARG A 328 -4.07 -75.05 16.10
N ILE A 329 -3.26 -74.06 15.73
CA ILE A 329 -1.97 -74.30 15.06
C ILE A 329 -0.94 -74.82 16.06
N LEU A 330 -0.92 -74.25 17.27
CA LEU A 330 -0.10 -74.70 18.40
C LEU A 330 -0.50 -76.10 18.86
N GLU A 331 -1.81 -76.41 18.90
CA GLU A 331 -2.31 -77.76 19.19
C GLU A 331 -1.89 -78.80 18.14
N ARG A 332 -1.84 -78.41 16.85
CA ARG A 332 -1.49 -79.32 15.75
C ARG A 332 0.02 -79.48 15.54
N LYS A 333 0.82 -78.48 15.92
CA LYS A 333 2.27 -78.46 15.73
C LYS A 333 2.99 -77.86 16.96
N PRO A 334 3.06 -78.62 18.07
CA PRO A 334 3.69 -78.15 19.31
C PRO A 334 5.23 -78.05 19.22
N GLU A 335 5.86 -78.64 18.20
CA GLU A 335 7.32 -78.58 18.00
C GLU A 335 7.82 -77.22 17.47
N LEU A 336 6.94 -76.44 16.85
CA LEU A 336 7.26 -75.18 16.18
C LEU A 336 6.79 -73.95 16.97
N THR A 337 6.57 -74.09 18.27
CA THR A 337 6.01 -73.04 19.15
C THR A 337 6.79 -71.73 19.06
N GLY A 338 8.13 -71.77 19.04
CA GLY A 338 8.97 -70.58 18.91
C GLY A 338 8.78 -69.87 17.56
N GLU A 339 8.72 -70.61 16.46
CA GLU A 339 8.55 -70.06 15.11
C GLU A 339 7.11 -69.57 14.86
N ILE A 340 6.12 -70.26 15.42
CA ILE A 340 4.70 -69.85 15.37
C ILE A 340 4.49 -68.56 16.17
N MET A 341 5.14 -68.42 17.33
CA MET A 341 5.11 -67.18 18.10
C MET A 341 5.87 -66.05 17.39
N ALA A 342 7.04 -66.33 16.82
CA ALA A 342 7.76 -65.34 16.00
C ALA A 342 6.96 -64.92 14.75
N PHE A 343 6.21 -65.84 14.14
CA PHE A 343 5.32 -65.56 13.01
C PHE A 343 4.08 -64.75 13.44
N ARG A 344 3.52 -65.03 14.63
CA ARG A 344 2.48 -64.19 15.24
C ARG A 344 3.00 -62.78 15.48
N ASP A 345 4.19 -62.64 16.08
CA ASP A 345 4.81 -61.35 16.36
C ASP A 345 5.18 -60.62 15.06
N TYR A 346 5.59 -61.34 14.02
CA TYR A 346 5.78 -60.80 12.67
C TYR A 346 4.46 -60.31 12.05
N LEU A 347 3.36 -61.05 12.18
CA LEU A 347 2.05 -60.62 11.69
C LEU A 347 1.47 -59.43 12.46
N LEU A 348 1.76 -59.32 13.76
CA LEU A 348 1.42 -58.17 14.59
C LEU A 348 2.29 -56.95 14.27
N SER A 349 3.58 -57.16 13.95
CA SER A 349 4.50 -56.07 13.57
C SER A 349 4.35 -55.58 12.12
N SER A 350 3.92 -56.47 11.21
CA SER A 350 3.64 -56.16 9.80
C SER A 350 2.20 -55.70 9.57
N ALA A 351 1.34 -55.76 10.59
CA ALA A 351 0.07 -55.07 10.59
C ALA A 351 0.32 -53.57 10.72
N ILE A 352 0.14 -52.84 9.62
CA ILE A 352 -0.37 -51.47 9.69
C ILE A 352 -1.72 -51.61 10.42
N SER A 353 -1.75 -51.36 11.73
CA SER A 353 -2.98 -51.43 12.49
C SER A 353 -3.90 -50.33 11.98
N ASP A 354 -4.99 -50.72 11.33
CA ASP A 354 -6.06 -49.80 10.95
C ASP A 354 -6.76 -49.19 12.19
N THR A 355 -6.44 -49.64 13.40
CA THR A 355 -7.03 -49.16 14.66
C THR A 355 -5.96 -48.51 15.52
N LEU A 356 -5.95 -47.17 15.56
CA LEU A 356 -5.20 -46.39 16.55
C LEU A 356 -5.98 -46.39 17.87
N GLU A 357 -5.31 -46.67 18.98
CA GLU A 357 -5.93 -46.69 20.31
C GLU A 357 -5.98 -45.25 20.89
N VAL A 358 -7.05 -44.90 21.62
CA VAL A 358 -7.32 -43.52 22.06
C VAL A 358 -6.19 -42.92 22.91
N TRP A 359 -5.46 -43.73 23.68
CA TRP A 359 -4.32 -43.26 24.49
C TRP A 359 -3.07 -42.94 23.67
N GLU A 360 -2.88 -43.55 22.50
CA GLU A 360 -1.76 -43.26 21.60
C GLU A 360 -1.84 -41.84 21.00
N LEU A 361 -2.98 -41.17 21.19
CA LEU A 361 -3.34 -39.91 20.56
C LEU A 361 -3.29 -38.71 21.52
N LYS A 362 -2.98 -38.97 22.80
CA LYS A 362 -3.05 -37.97 23.88
C LYS A 362 -1.85 -37.02 23.91
N ASP A 363 -0.68 -37.44 23.43
CA ASP A 363 0.55 -36.64 23.41
C ASP A 363 1.12 -36.45 21.98
N LEU A 364 0.37 -36.85 20.95
CA LEU A 364 0.84 -36.95 19.58
C LEU A 364 1.32 -35.61 19.01
N GLY A 365 0.66 -34.50 19.38
CA GLY A 365 1.07 -33.16 18.99
C GLY A 365 2.46 -32.79 19.52
N HIS A 366 2.72 -33.07 20.80
CA HIS A 366 4.03 -32.80 21.43
C HIS A 366 5.12 -33.71 20.87
N GLN A 367 4.82 -34.99 20.64
CA GLN A 367 5.73 -35.95 20.00
C GLN A 367 6.10 -35.51 18.58
N THR A 368 5.13 -34.98 17.83
CA THR A 368 5.36 -34.45 16.49
C THR A 368 6.29 -33.24 16.52
N ALA A 369 6.06 -32.28 17.41
CA ALA A 369 6.93 -31.12 17.56
C ALA A 369 8.38 -31.54 17.90
N GLN A 370 8.54 -32.48 18.83
CA GLN A 370 9.85 -33.03 19.18
C GLN A 370 10.53 -33.72 18.00
N ARG A 371 9.79 -34.49 17.20
CA ARG A 371 10.33 -35.19 16.02
C ARG A 371 10.85 -34.24 14.95
N ILE A 372 10.19 -33.09 14.79
CA ILE A 372 10.55 -32.04 13.84
C ILE A 372 11.81 -31.31 14.32
N VAL A 373 11.83 -30.82 15.56
CA VAL A 373 12.95 -30.04 16.11
C VAL A 373 14.25 -30.87 16.19
N HIS A 374 14.15 -32.16 16.51
CA HIS A 374 15.32 -33.04 16.56
C HIS A 374 15.82 -33.52 15.19
N SER A 375 15.11 -33.22 14.10
CA SER A 375 15.54 -33.63 12.76
C SER A 375 16.65 -32.73 12.21
N LEU A 376 17.47 -33.26 11.29
CA LEU A 376 18.54 -32.47 10.64
C LEU A 376 17.97 -31.34 9.77
N ASP A 377 16.86 -31.62 9.08
CA ASP A 377 16.14 -30.65 8.24
C ASP A 377 14.69 -30.48 8.74
N PRO A 378 14.44 -29.60 9.74
CA PRO A 378 13.14 -29.45 10.39
C PRO A 378 11.99 -29.11 9.44
N LEU A 379 12.18 -28.18 8.51
CA LEU A 379 11.12 -27.79 7.57
C LEU A 379 10.74 -28.94 6.62
N GLN A 380 11.72 -29.70 6.14
CA GLN A 380 11.47 -30.87 5.29
C GLN A 380 10.77 -31.97 6.07
N SER A 381 11.20 -32.25 7.32
CA SER A 381 10.54 -33.20 8.20
C SER A 381 9.09 -32.79 8.51
N MET A 382 8.83 -31.49 8.68
CA MET A 382 7.48 -30.97 8.90
C MET A 382 6.59 -31.21 7.67
N VAL A 383 7.08 -30.94 6.47
CA VAL A 383 6.34 -31.20 5.22
C VAL A 383 6.06 -32.69 5.05
N GLU A 384 7.04 -33.56 5.32
CA GLU A 384 6.88 -35.01 5.19
C GLU A 384 5.84 -35.58 6.15
N ILE A 385 5.86 -35.11 7.41
CA ILE A 385 4.87 -35.48 8.42
C ILE A 385 3.48 -34.98 8.01
N ASN A 386 3.37 -33.73 7.56
CA ASN A 386 2.08 -33.13 7.19
C ASN A 386 1.46 -33.80 5.96
N GLN A 387 2.28 -34.19 4.97
CA GLN A 387 1.79 -34.84 3.76
C GLN A 387 1.44 -36.32 3.95
N ASN A 388 2.12 -37.02 4.85
CA ASN A 388 1.98 -38.47 5.05
C ASN A 388 1.51 -38.83 6.45
N PHE A 389 0.84 -37.91 7.16
CA PHE A 389 0.52 -38.07 8.58
C PHE A 389 -0.11 -39.43 8.93
N PRO A 390 -1.16 -39.93 8.24
CA PRO A 390 -1.81 -41.19 8.58
C PRO A 390 -0.88 -42.42 8.55
N SER A 391 0.15 -42.44 7.70
CA SER A 391 1.09 -43.55 7.65
C SER A 391 2.19 -43.45 8.72
N ILE A 392 2.42 -42.24 9.25
CA ILE A 392 3.50 -41.94 10.19
C ILE A 392 3.00 -41.96 11.65
N VAL A 393 1.69 -41.82 11.92
CA VAL A 393 1.11 -41.74 13.27
C VAL A 393 1.57 -42.87 14.20
N SER A 394 1.54 -44.12 13.74
CA SER A 394 1.91 -45.29 14.56
C SER A 394 3.38 -45.30 14.97
N SER A 395 4.25 -44.64 14.20
CA SER A 395 5.66 -44.48 14.53
C SER A 395 5.88 -43.33 15.52
N LEU A 396 5.08 -42.25 15.41
CA LEU A 396 5.16 -41.08 16.29
C LEU A 396 4.67 -41.40 17.69
N SER A 397 3.59 -42.16 17.83
CA SER A 397 3.01 -42.52 19.14
C SER A 397 4.00 -43.29 20.03
N ARG A 398 4.90 -44.07 19.42
CA ARG A 398 5.93 -44.87 20.11
C ARG A 398 7.13 -44.04 20.58
N MET A 399 7.21 -42.76 20.21
CA MET A 399 8.32 -41.89 20.58
C MET A 399 8.19 -41.40 22.03
N LYS A 400 9.27 -41.53 22.82
CA LYS A 400 9.29 -41.02 24.18
C LYS A 400 9.39 -39.49 24.19
N LEU A 401 8.45 -38.85 24.89
CA LEU A 401 8.40 -37.40 25.05
C LEU A 401 9.43 -36.91 26.08
N ASN A 402 10.15 -35.83 25.75
CA ASN A 402 11.02 -35.11 26.67
C ASN A 402 10.21 -34.09 27.50
N GLU A 403 10.44 -34.06 28.81
CA GLU A 403 9.72 -33.16 29.72
C GLU A 403 10.03 -31.67 29.44
N SER A 404 11.26 -31.33 29.04
CA SER A 404 11.66 -29.96 28.72
C SER A 404 10.87 -29.35 27.55
N VAL A 405 10.67 -30.11 26.47
CA VAL A 405 9.88 -29.69 25.30
C VAL A 405 8.42 -29.46 25.71
N LYS A 406 7.88 -30.36 26.55
CA LYS A 406 6.50 -30.27 27.05
C LYS A 406 6.28 -29.03 27.91
N GLU A 407 7.17 -28.77 28.87
CA GLU A 407 7.08 -27.61 29.74
C GLU A 407 7.19 -26.29 28.97
N GLU A 408 8.07 -26.22 27.97
CA GLU A 408 8.22 -25.04 27.10
C GLU A 408 6.95 -24.75 26.29
N ILE A 409 6.37 -25.79 25.67
CA ILE A 409 5.12 -25.64 24.91
C ILE A 409 3.99 -25.17 25.83
N ILE A 410 3.83 -25.77 27.02
CA ILE A 410 2.81 -25.37 27.99
C ILE A 410 3.00 -23.93 28.48
N ALA A 411 4.25 -23.48 28.65
CA ALA A 411 4.55 -22.10 29.01
C ALA A 411 4.13 -21.13 27.89
N ASN A 412 4.46 -21.43 26.63
CA ASN A 412 4.06 -20.64 25.47
C ASN A 412 2.53 -20.62 25.28
N GLN A 413 1.85 -21.72 25.61
CA GLN A 413 0.39 -21.85 25.52
C GLN A 413 -0.39 -20.93 26.46
N ARG A 414 0.26 -20.35 27.47
CA ARG A 414 -0.35 -19.32 28.33
C ARG A 414 -0.58 -18.00 27.59
N MET A 415 0.23 -17.73 26.56
CA MET A 415 0.15 -16.53 25.74
C MET A 415 -0.64 -16.77 24.45
N VAL A 416 -0.39 -17.90 23.78
CA VAL A 416 -1.06 -18.27 22.52
C VAL A 416 -1.89 -19.53 22.72
N PRO A 417 -3.21 -19.52 22.48
CA PRO A 417 -4.05 -20.72 22.60
C PRO A 417 -3.49 -21.90 21.81
N PRO A 418 -3.59 -23.14 22.33
CA PRO A 418 -3.11 -24.34 21.62
C PRO A 418 -3.80 -24.47 20.26
N GLY A 419 -3.05 -24.86 19.22
CA GLY A 419 -3.59 -25.06 17.87
C GLY A 419 -3.79 -23.79 17.04
N LYS A 420 -3.70 -22.59 17.64
CA LYS A 420 -3.69 -21.35 16.85
C LYS A 420 -2.37 -21.21 16.11
N SER A 421 -2.48 -20.92 14.83
CA SER A 421 -1.34 -20.55 13.99
C SER A 421 -1.33 -19.05 13.75
N LEU A 422 -0.14 -18.43 13.80
CA LEU A 422 0.11 -17.01 13.54
C LEU A 422 1.37 -16.90 12.67
N MET A 423 1.42 -15.95 11.75
CA MET A 423 2.60 -15.69 10.95
C MET A 423 2.79 -14.19 10.86
N ALA A 424 4.05 -13.76 10.92
CA ALA A 424 4.44 -12.38 10.70
C ALA A 424 5.65 -12.29 9.78
N LEU A 425 5.60 -11.32 8.87
CA LEU A 425 6.71 -10.92 8.01
C LEU A 425 7.25 -9.60 8.56
N ASN A 426 8.54 -9.54 8.88
CA ASN A 426 9.22 -8.38 9.47
C ASN A 426 8.48 -7.77 10.68
N GLY A 427 7.73 -8.59 11.44
CA GLY A 427 6.96 -8.17 12.63
C GLY A 427 5.49 -7.76 12.41
N ALA A 428 4.96 -7.79 11.18
CA ALA A 428 3.53 -7.52 10.94
C ALA A 428 2.77 -8.80 10.68
N LEU A 429 1.59 -8.89 11.27
CA LEU A 429 0.77 -10.08 11.22
C LEU A 429 0.14 -10.28 9.84
N ILE A 430 0.23 -11.51 9.39
CA ILE A 430 -0.30 -12.00 8.12
C ILE A 430 -1.47 -12.95 8.42
N ASN A 431 -2.60 -12.75 7.76
CA ASN A 431 -3.76 -13.63 7.91
C ASN A 431 -3.57 -14.93 7.12
N ILE A 432 -3.17 -16.00 7.80
CA ILE A 432 -2.81 -17.29 7.20
C ILE A 432 -3.94 -17.90 6.33
N GLU A 433 -5.19 -17.64 6.69
CA GLU A 433 -6.35 -18.20 5.99
C GLU A 433 -6.50 -17.59 4.59
N GLU A 434 -6.37 -16.26 4.50
CA GLU A 434 -6.54 -15.49 3.26
C GLU A 434 -5.30 -15.52 2.36
N VAL A 435 -4.11 -15.78 2.92
CA VAL A 435 -2.87 -15.60 2.16
C VAL A 435 -2.65 -16.71 1.16
N ASP A 436 -2.55 -16.30 -0.10
CA ASP A 436 -2.16 -17.14 -1.23
C ASP A 436 -0.66 -17.07 -1.51
N VAL A 437 -0.15 -18.05 -2.27
CA VAL A 437 1.27 -18.09 -2.68
C VAL A 437 1.67 -16.83 -3.44
N PHE A 438 0.81 -16.36 -4.34
CA PHE A 438 1.07 -15.17 -5.15
C PHE A 438 1.11 -13.90 -4.30
N GLN A 439 0.14 -13.73 -3.39
CA GLN A 439 0.13 -12.61 -2.45
C GLN A 439 1.35 -12.63 -1.53
N LEU A 440 1.76 -13.82 -1.05
CA LEU A 440 2.95 -13.95 -0.22
C LEU A 440 4.23 -13.56 -0.96
N ILE A 441 4.36 -13.95 -2.23
CA ILE A 441 5.50 -13.55 -3.06
C ILE A 441 5.48 -12.05 -3.31
N ASP A 442 4.31 -11.47 -3.55
CA ASP A 442 4.16 -10.03 -3.77
C ASP A 442 4.55 -9.23 -2.53
N MET A 443 4.10 -9.63 -1.34
CA MET A 443 4.52 -9.02 -0.06
C MET A 443 6.04 -9.15 0.17
N VAL A 444 6.62 -10.32 -0.10
CA VAL A 444 8.07 -10.55 0.05
C VAL A 444 8.86 -9.74 -0.97
N HIS A 445 8.36 -9.63 -2.20
CA HIS A 445 8.96 -8.84 -3.27
C HIS A 445 8.98 -7.35 -2.90
N GLU A 446 7.89 -6.80 -2.40
CA GLU A 446 7.82 -5.41 -1.92
C GLU A 446 8.83 -5.13 -0.80
N GLU A 447 8.92 -6.03 0.19
CA GLU A 447 9.88 -5.92 1.29
C GLU A 447 11.35 -5.97 0.80
N LEU A 448 11.67 -6.84 -0.16
CA LEU A 448 13.00 -6.88 -0.74
C LEU A 448 13.31 -5.68 -1.63
N SER A 449 12.33 -5.20 -2.40
CA SER A 449 12.50 -4.03 -3.27
C SER A 449 12.81 -2.79 -2.44
N MET A 450 12.11 -2.59 -1.32
CA MET A 450 12.43 -1.54 -0.35
C MET A 450 13.81 -1.73 0.29
N ALA A 451 14.15 -2.96 0.68
CA ALA A 451 15.46 -3.24 1.25
C ALA A 451 16.60 -2.95 0.26
N ASP A 452 16.39 -3.25 -1.03
CA ASP A 452 17.31 -2.93 -2.11
C ASP A 452 17.49 -1.42 -2.28
N GLN A 453 16.38 -0.67 -2.28
CA GLN A 453 16.39 0.80 -2.31
C GLN A 453 17.21 1.38 -1.16
N PHE A 454 17.03 0.89 0.07
CA PHE A 454 17.79 1.37 1.23
C PHE A 454 19.27 1.01 1.14
N SER A 455 19.59 -0.16 0.59
CA SER A 455 20.97 -0.58 0.37
C SER A 455 21.69 0.31 -0.66
N LYS A 456 20.98 0.82 -1.69
CA LYS A 456 21.52 1.75 -2.69
C LYS A 456 21.92 3.10 -2.08
N ILE A 457 21.29 3.53 -0.98
CA ILE A 457 21.68 4.72 -0.18
C ILE A 457 22.72 4.34 0.90
N LYS A 458 23.41 3.21 0.76
CA LYS A 458 24.48 2.75 1.67
C LYS A 458 24.04 2.56 3.14
N VAL A 459 22.74 2.40 3.41
CA VAL A 459 22.25 2.13 4.78
C VAL A 459 22.74 0.75 5.23
N PRO A 460 23.27 0.60 6.46
CA PRO A 460 23.69 -0.71 6.97
C PRO A 460 22.54 -1.72 7.06
N GLN A 461 22.79 -2.98 6.70
CA GLN A 461 21.76 -4.04 6.66
C GLN A 461 21.03 -4.26 7.99
N LYS A 462 21.73 -4.17 9.13
CA LYS A 462 21.10 -4.30 10.46
C LYS A 462 20.07 -3.18 10.70
N THR A 463 20.36 -1.97 10.23
CA THR A 463 19.44 -0.84 10.30
C THR A 463 18.27 -1.05 9.35
N ILE A 464 18.51 -1.58 8.14
CA ILE A 464 17.44 -1.92 7.18
C ILE A 464 16.43 -2.87 7.83
N GLN A 465 16.88 -3.93 8.50
CA GLN A 465 15.97 -4.85 9.20
C GLN A 465 15.16 -4.13 10.29
N LYS A 466 15.78 -3.25 11.07
CA LYS A 466 15.08 -2.42 12.07
C LYS A 466 14.03 -1.51 11.40
N LEU A 467 14.38 -0.85 10.30
CA LEU A 467 13.49 0.04 9.55
C LEU A 467 12.28 -0.70 8.97
N LEU A 468 12.51 -1.86 8.33
CA LEU A 468 11.43 -2.71 7.82
C LEU A 468 10.55 -3.28 8.94
N SER A 469 11.06 -3.32 10.18
CA SER A 469 10.29 -3.71 11.36
C SER A 469 9.54 -2.55 12.03
N VAL A 470 9.57 -1.33 11.48
CA VAL A 470 8.83 -0.16 12.02
C VAL A 470 7.35 -0.26 11.66
N PRO A 471 6.40 0.06 12.57
CA PRO A 471 4.98 0.00 12.25
C PRO A 471 4.61 1.16 11.35
N PRO A 472 3.71 0.97 10.36
CA PRO A 472 2.86 2.08 9.99
C PRO A 472 2.02 2.42 11.23
N LEU A 473 2.16 3.64 11.75
CA LEU A 473 1.24 4.09 12.80
C LEU A 473 -0.15 4.15 12.21
N SER A 474 -1.11 3.49 12.86
CA SER A 474 -2.52 3.58 12.49
C SER A 474 -2.91 5.06 12.48
N GLU A 475 -3.41 5.57 11.34
CA GLU A 475 -3.94 6.94 11.23
C GLU A 475 -5.15 7.18 12.17
N SER A 476 -5.60 6.16 12.92
CA SER A 476 -6.60 6.22 13.98
C SER A 476 -6.16 7.01 15.23
N ASN A 477 -5.09 7.79 15.15
CA ASN A 477 -4.88 8.88 16.09
C ASN A 477 -5.83 10.01 15.70
N LEU A 478 -7.05 9.93 16.25
CA LEU A 478 -8.10 10.92 16.16
C LEU A 478 -7.50 12.32 16.42
N PHE A 479 -7.46 13.13 15.37
CA PHE A 479 -6.77 14.41 15.37
C PHE A 479 -7.42 15.39 16.35
N ARG A 480 -6.67 15.87 17.35
CA ARG A 480 -7.16 16.82 18.36
C ARG A 480 -6.77 18.25 18.04
N ILE A 481 -7.72 19.16 18.17
CA ILE A 481 -7.49 20.61 18.02
C ILE A 481 -7.51 21.27 19.39
N ASP A 482 -6.56 22.16 19.64
CA ASP A 482 -6.60 23.06 20.78
C ASP A 482 -7.55 24.22 20.49
N PHE A 483 -8.76 24.14 21.03
CA PHE A 483 -9.79 25.17 20.90
C PHE A 483 -9.92 26.05 22.15
N ARG A 484 -9.00 25.96 23.13
CA ARG A 484 -9.07 26.75 24.37
C ARG A 484 -8.97 28.24 24.05
N SER A 485 -10.09 28.95 24.19
CA SER A 485 -10.14 30.40 24.01
C SER A 485 -11.30 31.02 24.75
N THR A 486 -11.30 32.35 24.85
CA THR A 486 -12.41 33.14 25.39
C THR A 486 -13.65 33.15 24.47
N HIS A 487 -13.51 32.69 23.22
CA HIS A 487 -14.57 32.66 22.22
C HIS A 487 -15.46 31.40 22.32
N VAL A 488 -15.16 30.48 23.25
CA VAL A 488 -15.99 29.29 23.51
C VAL A 488 -17.10 29.64 24.49
N HIS A 489 -18.35 29.53 24.06
CA HIS A 489 -19.51 29.83 24.88
C HIS A 489 -20.16 28.54 25.39
N TYR A 490 -19.98 28.21 26.67
CA TYR A 490 -20.60 27.03 27.29
C TYR A 490 -22.04 27.29 27.76
N LEU A 491 -22.92 26.32 27.51
CA LEU A 491 -24.32 26.33 27.96
C LEU A 491 -24.45 25.87 29.42
N ASN A 492 -23.75 24.78 29.78
CA ASN A 492 -23.84 24.13 31.09
C ASN A 492 -22.45 23.88 31.71
N ASN A 493 -22.44 23.61 33.02
CA ASN A 493 -21.29 23.14 33.78
C ASN A 493 -21.72 21.98 34.71
N LEU A 494 -21.26 20.75 34.41
CA LEU A 494 -21.68 19.55 35.14
C LEU A 494 -21.25 19.56 36.62
N GLU A 495 -20.20 20.31 36.95
CA GLU A 495 -19.65 20.37 38.30
C GLU A 495 -20.38 21.39 39.18
N GLU A 496 -20.84 22.49 38.61
CA GLU A 496 -21.37 23.64 39.34
C GLU A 496 -22.90 23.74 39.31
N ASP A 497 -23.55 23.37 38.20
CA ASP A 497 -24.97 23.67 38.00
C ASP A 497 -25.88 22.88 38.96
N ALA A 498 -26.96 23.54 39.39
CA ALA A 498 -27.94 22.97 40.32
C ALA A 498 -28.63 21.71 39.78
N MET A 499 -28.78 21.59 38.46
CA MET A 499 -29.40 20.43 37.79
C MET A 499 -28.65 19.12 38.09
N TYR A 500 -27.33 19.16 38.15
CA TYR A 500 -26.47 17.98 38.29
C TYR A 500 -26.09 17.66 39.74
N LYS A 501 -26.65 18.38 40.72
CA LYS A 501 -26.34 18.19 42.15
C LYS A 501 -26.64 16.77 42.67
N ARG A 502 -27.58 16.05 42.03
CA ARG A 502 -27.94 14.66 42.36
C ARG A 502 -26.88 13.64 41.91
N TRP A 503 -26.03 14.00 40.97
CA TRP A 503 -25.00 13.11 40.43
C TRP A 503 -23.84 13.00 41.41
N ARG A 504 -23.21 11.82 41.44
CA ARG A 504 -22.06 11.57 42.32
C ARG A 504 -20.79 12.14 41.71
N SER A 505 -19.88 12.65 42.54
CA SER A 505 -18.61 13.27 42.12
C SER A 505 -17.42 12.30 42.11
N ASN A 506 -17.63 11.02 42.44
CA ASN A 506 -16.54 10.04 42.48
C ASN A 506 -16.22 9.53 41.06
N ILE A 507 -14.97 9.75 40.61
CA ILE A 507 -14.53 9.36 39.27
C ILE A 507 -14.43 7.83 39.10
N ASN A 508 -14.16 7.08 40.17
CA ASN A 508 -13.98 5.62 40.11
C ASN A 508 -15.27 4.88 39.70
N GLU A 509 -16.43 5.53 39.76
CA GLU A 509 -17.69 4.97 39.27
C GLU A 509 -17.71 4.75 37.76
N ILE A 510 -16.81 5.42 37.01
CA ILE A 510 -16.67 5.20 35.58
C ILE A 510 -16.22 3.77 35.24
N LEU A 511 -15.58 3.07 36.19
CA LEU A 511 -15.06 1.70 36.01
C LEU A 511 -16.10 0.62 36.30
N MET A 512 -17.23 0.95 36.93
CA MET A 512 -18.25 -0.05 37.26
C MET A 512 -18.95 -0.55 35.99
N PRO A 513 -19.23 -1.85 35.80
CA PRO A 513 -19.93 -2.31 34.60
C PRO A 513 -21.34 -1.73 34.51
N VAL A 514 -21.75 -1.30 33.31
CA VAL A 514 -23.13 -0.87 32.98
C VAL A 514 -23.60 -1.65 31.76
N PHE A 515 -24.92 -1.72 31.55
CA PHE A 515 -25.45 -2.33 30.33
C PHE A 515 -24.96 -1.56 29.09
N PRO A 516 -24.56 -2.25 28.01
CA PRO A 516 -24.17 -1.60 26.76
C PRO A 516 -25.23 -0.60 26.29
N GLY A 517 -24.82 0.62 25.93
CA GLY A 517 -25.70 1.70 25.49
C GLY A 517 -26.25 2.61 26.59
N GLN A 518 -25.99 2.33 27.87
CA GLN A 518 -26.42 3.20 28.98
C GLN A 518 -25.36 4.25 29.34
N PHE A 519 -25.78 5.52 29.50
CA PHE A 519 -24.91 6.62 29.92
C PHE A 519 -24.52 6.55 31.41
N ARG A 520 -23.32 7.06 31.72
CA ARG A 520 -22.79 7.19 33.08
C ARG A 520 -22.94 8.62 33.58
N TYR A 521 -23.79 8.83 34.57
CA TYR A 521 -24.05 10.14 35.14
C TYR A 521 -23.08 10.47 36.28
N ILE A 522 -21.98 11.13 35.93
CA ILE A 522 -20.94 11.56 36.89
C ILE A 522 -20.91 13.09 36.92
N ARG A 523 -20.87 13.66 38.12
CA ARG A 523 -20.79 15.11 38.34
C ARG A 523 -19.36 15.61 38.11
N LYS A 524 -18.85 15.45 36.89
CA LYS A 524 -17.53 15.89 36.45
C LYS A 524 -17.55 16.21 34.96
N ASN A 525 -16.83 17.25 34.53
CA ASN A 525 -16.70 17.60 33.12
C ASN A 525 -15.73 16.66 32.39
N LEU A 526 -16.23 15.48 32.00
CA LEU A 526 -15.45 14.47 31.26
C LEU A 526 -15.47 14.69 29.75
N PHE A 527 -16.62 15.11 29.22
CA PHE A 527 -16.86 15.27 27.80
C PHE A 527 -17.21 16.73 27.51
N HIS A 528 -16.35 17.40 26.73
CA HIS A 528 -16.56 18.76 26.24
C HIS A 528 -16.98 18.68 24.77
N ALA A 529 -18.26 18.92 24.48
CA ALA A 529 -18.83 18.93 23.15
C ALA A 529 -18.98 20.39 22.68
N VAL A 530 -18.03 20.87 21.87
CA VAL A 530 -18.03 22.24 21.35
C VAL A 530 -18.39 22.24 19.87
N TYR A 531 -19.51 22.87 19.51
CA TYR A 531 -19.98 22.95 18.14
C TYR A 531 -19.51 24.25 17.48
N VAL A 532 -18.97 24.16 16.26
CA VAL A 532 -18.50 25.31 15.49
C VAL A 532 -19.35 25.44 14.25
N PHE A 533 -20.06 26.56 14.11
CA PHE A 533 -20.97 26.81 12.98
C PHE A 533 -21.23 28.30 12.76
N ASP A 534 -21.73 28.63 11.57
CA ASP A 534 -22.27 29.96 11.26
C ASP A 534 -23.78 29.97 11.58
N PRO A 535 -24.25 30.84 12.49
CA PRO A 535 -25.65 30.84 12.93
C PRO A 535 -26.66 31.20 11.84
N ALA A 536 -26.23 31.80 10.73
CA ALA A 536 -27.13 32.09 9.61
C ALA A 536 -27.37 30.88 8.69
N THR A 537 -26.56 29.83 8.81
CA THR A 537 -26.64 28.63 7.95
C THR A 537 -27.69 27.63 8.47
N THR A 538 -28.28 26.85 7.56
CA THR A 538 -29.24 25.77 7.89
C THR A 538 -28.64 24.75 8.86
N CYS A 539 -27.43 24.30 8.57
CA CYS A 539 -26.69 23.39 9.43
C CYS A 539 -26.41 23.94 10.85
N GLY A 540 -26.16 25.24 10.97
CA GLY A 540 -26.03 25.89 12.28
C GLY A 540 -27.33 25.87 13.09
N ALA A 541 -28.46 26.08 12.42
CA ALA A 541 -29.80 26.01 13.02
C ALA A 541 -30.13 24.60 13.56
N GLU A 542 -29.96 23.56 12.74
CA GLU A 542 -30.16 22.16 13.14
C GLU A 542 -29.28 21.79 14.35
N THR A 543 -28.03 22.28 14.37
CA THR A 543 -27.09 22.04 15.46
C THR A 543 -27.57 22.67 16.78
N VAL A 544 -28.16 23.86 16.74
CA VAL A 544 -28.69 24.53 17.94
C VAL A 544 -29.86 23.74 18.55
N ASP A 545 -30.78 23.25 17.71
CA ASP A 545 -31.91 22.45 18.19
C ASP A 545 -31.47 21.11 18.78
N MET A 546 -30.50 20.45 18.15
CA MET A 546 -29.86 19.25 18.68
C MET A 546 -29.25 19.50 20.07
N ILE A 547 -28.45 20.56 20.23
CA ILE A 547 -27.81 20.90 21.52
C ILE A 547 -28.87 21.07 22.62
N LEU A 548 -29.95 21.78 22.31
CA LEU A 548 -31.03 22.03 23.27
C LEU A 548 -31.81 20.76 23.62
N ALA A 549 -32.05 19.87 22.64
CA ALA A 549 -32.69 18.58 22.86
C ALA A 549 -31.83 17.69 23.77
N MET A 550 -30.52 17.57 23.51
CA MET A 550 -29.61 16.81 24.36
C MET A 550 -29.47 17.39 25.77
N TYR A 551 -29.43 18.71 25.89
CA TYR A 551 -29.42 19.40 27.18
C TYR A 551 -30.68 19.12 28.00
N GLN A 552 -31.86 19.15 27.38
CA GLN A 552 -33.13 18.82 28.04
C GLN A 552 -33.17 17.35 28.49
N ASN A 553 -32.56 16.45 27.72
CA ASN A 553 -32.44 15.03 28.06
C ASN A 553 -31.35 14.72 29.10
N SER A 554 -30.66 15.73 29.64
CA SER A 554 -29.62 15.59 30.67
C SER A 554 -28.46 14.67 30.28
N VAL A 555 -28.09 14.66 28.99
CA VAL A 555 -26.91 13.94 28.49
C VAL A 555 -25.66 14.42 29.26
N PRO A 556 -24.77 13.51 29.74
CA PRO A 556 -23.63 13.86 30.59
C PRO A 556 -22.46 14.47 29.79
N MET A 557 -22.74 15.55 29.07
CA MET A 557 -21.78 16.32 28.29
C MET A 557 -21.86 17.81 28.66
N ARG A 558 -20.72 18.48 28.52
CA ARG A 558 -20.64 19.93 28.57
C ARG A 558 -20.77 20.50 27.16
N PHE A 559 -21.88 21.19 26.89
CA PHE A 559 -22.18 21.77 25.58
C PHE A 559 -21.57 23.16 25.46
N GLY A 560 -20.87 23.42 24.36
CA GLY A 560 -20.34 24.74 24.00
C GLY A 560 -20.55 25.06 22.53
N VAL A 561 -20.51 26.35 22.20
CA VAL A 561 -20.60 26.83 20.81
C VAL A 561 -19.51 27.85 20.50
N ILE A 562 -19.01 27.82 19.27
CA ILE A 562 -18.16 28.84 18.66
C ILE A 562 -18.89 29.32 17.41
N LEU A 563 -19.23 30.61 17.39
CA LEU A 563 -19.98 31.22 16.30
C LEU A 563 -19.02 32.05 15.43
N TYR A 564 -19.15 31.96 14.10
CA TYR A 564 -18.36 32.74 13.16
C TYR A 564 -19.19 33.19 11.95
N SER A 565 -18.71 34.22 11.23
CA SER A 565 -19.29 34.65 9.96
C SER A 565 -18.54 34.04 8.78
N SER A 566 -19.23 33.25 7.96
CA SER A 566 -18.65 32.64 6.76
C SER A 566 -18.24 33.68 5.69
N LYS A 567 -19.00 34.76 5.56
CA LYS A 567 -18.71 35.87 4.63
C LYS A 567 -17.47 36.66 5.05
N PHE A 568 -17.31 36.92 6.36
CA PHE A 568 -16.09 37.55 6.88
C PHE A 568 -14.85 36.67 6.65
N VAL A 569 -14.96 35.36 6.81
CA VAL A 569 -13.85 34.42 6.51
C VAL A 569 -13.48 34.45 5.03
N LYS A 570 -14.47 34.47 4.11
CA LYS A 570 -14.19 34.64 2.67
C LYS A 570 -13.48 35.95 2.35
N HIS A 571 -13.78 37.02 3.10
CA HIS A 571 -13.09 38.29 2.95
C HIS A 571 -11.61 38.18 3.40
N ILE A 572 -11.31 37.48 4.50
CA ILE A 572 -9.92 37.20 4.91
C ILE A 572 -9.18 36.41 3.84
N GLU A 573 -9.82 35.39 3.24
CA GLU A 573 -9.22 34.61 2.15
C GLU A 573 -8.93 35.49 0.92
N ASN A 574 -9.83 36.41 0.57
CA ASN A 574 -9.70 37.28 -0.60
C ASN A 574 -8.77 38.49 -0.39
N GLN A 575 -8.60 38.99 0.83
CA GLN A 575 -7.64 40.07 1.12
C GLN A 575 -6.19 39.63 0.92
N VAL A 576 -5.89 38.33 1.02
CA VAL A 576 -4.60 37.76 0.64
C VAL A 576 -4.40 37.77 -0.90
N VAL A 577 -5.50 37.78 -1.67
CA VAL A 577 -5.50 37.60 -3.13
C VAL A 577 -5.18 38.89 -3.89
N LEU A 578 -5.49 40.10 -3.40
CA LEU A 578 -5.14 41.35 -4.09
C LEU A 578 -5.07 42.57 -3.14
N LEU A 579 -3.87 43.09 -2.88
CA LEU A 579 -3.67 44.53 -2.67
C LEU A 579 -3.69 45.23 -4.04
N ARG A 580 -4.82 45.16 -4.75
CA ARG A 580 -5.20 46.18 -5.73
C ARG A 580 -6.13 47.13 -5.02
N ASP A 581 -5.80 48.41 -5.10
CA ASP A 581 -6.64 49.53 -4.67
C ASP A 581 -8.06 49.37 -5.23
N ALA A 582 -8.96 48.88 -4.39
CA ALA A 582 -10.40 48.97 -4.57
C ALA A 582 -10.99 49.41 -3.22
N GLU A 583 -10.59 50.60 -2.79
CA GLU A 583 -11.13 51.28 -1.60
C GLU A 583 -12.60 51.73 -1.77
N ASP A 584 -13.29 51.42 -2.88
CA ASP A 584 -14.53 52.13 -3.24
C ASP A 584 -15.86 51.35 -3.21
N ASP A 585 -15.94 50.07 -2.81
CA ASP A 585 -17.24 49.35 -2.81
C ASP A 585 -17.73 48.72 -1.49
N PHE A 586 -16.99 48.76 -0.37
CA PHE A 586 -17.36 47.98 0.84
C PHE A 586 -17.62 48.81 2.11
N LYS A 587 -18.51 49.80 2.00
CA LYS A 587 -19.07 50.52 3.17
C LYS A 587 -20.51 50.18 3.54
N ASN A 588 -21.20 49.24 2.89
CA ASN A 588 -22.63 49.02 3.14
C ASN A 588 -22.99 47.55 3.42
N GLY A 589 -23.30 47.27 4.69
CA GLY A 589 -24.03 46.07 5.16
C GLY A 589 -23.28 45.30 6.24
N ASP A 590 -23.69 45.45 7.51
CA ASP A 590 -23.28 44.52 8.56
C ASP A 590 -23.82 43.11 8.21
N ASP A 591 -22.93 42.12 8.09
CA ASP A 591 -23.32 40.74 7.81
C ASP A 591 -24.33 40.21 8.84
N VAL A 592 -25.37 39.52 8.38
CA VAL A 592 -26.44 38.95 9.23
C VAL A 592 -25.87 38.03 10.32
N SER A 593 -24.90 37.17 9.97
CA SER A 593 -24.18 36.33 10.94
C SER A 593 -23.48 37.16 12.01
N SER A 594 -22.84 38.26 11.62
CA SER A 594 -22.17 39.17 12.55
C SER A 594 -23.17 39.85 13.49
N LEU A 595 -24.35 40.24 12.99
CA LEU A 595 -25.44 40.79 13.81
C LEU A 595 -25.97 39.77 14.82
N ILE A 596 -26.23 38.52 14.40
CA ILE A 596 -26.69 37.46 15.32
C ILE A 596 -25.66 37.22 16.43
N ILE A 597 -24.37 37.19 16.10
CA ILE A 597 -23.29 37.00 17.09
C ILE A 597 -23.20 38.19 18.05
N LYS A 598 -23.29 39.43 17.55
CA LYS A 598 -23.32 40.64 18.41
C LYS A 598 -24.46 40.57 19.41
N LEU A 599 -25.68 40.27 18.96
CA LEU A 599 -26.87 40.17 19.80
C LEU A 599 -26.76 39.03 20.81
N PHE A 600 -26.23 37.88 20.40
CA PHE A 600 -25.97 36.75 21.29
C PHE A 600 -25.00 37.11 22.42
N LEU A 601 -23.89 37.79 22.10
CA LEU A 601 -22.90 38.26 23.08
C LEU A 601 -23.51 39.27 24.05
N TYR A 602 -24.33 40.20 23.54
CA TYR A 602 -25.02 41.17 24.37
C TYR A 602 -26.00 40.53 25.36
N ILE A 603 -26.82 39.57 24.92
CA ILE A 603 -27.77 38.85 25.79
C ILE A 603 -26.99 38.07 26.86
N LYS A 604 -25.88 37.46 26.49
CA LYS A 604 -25.02 36.70 27.41
C LYS A 604 -24.45 37.60 28.52
N GLU A 605 -23.93 38.77 28.17
CA GLU A 605 -23.31 39.69 29.15
C GLU A 605 -24.34 40.43 30.01
N SER A 606 -25.52 40.74 29.46
CA SER A 606 -26.54 41.55 30.15
C SER A 606 -27.54 40.72 30.96
N TYR A 607 -27.83 39.48 30.52
CA TYR A 607 -28.83 38.61 31.13
C TYR A 607 -28.20 37.28 31.60
N ASP A 608 -28.52 36.17 30.92
CA ASP A 608 -28.11 34.82 31.30
C ASP A 608 -27.70 34.00 30.06
N ASN A 609 -26.76 33.07 30.22
CA ASN A 609 -26.33 32.15 29.15
C ASN A 609 -27.52 31.36 28.56
N GLN A 610 -28.43 30.84 29.39
CA GLN A 610 -29.56 30.05 28.91
C GLN A 610 -30.53 30.85 28.02
N LEU A 611 -30.64 32.16 28.24
CA LEU A 611 -31.45 33.02 27.38
C LEU A 611 -30.77 33.27 26.04
N ALA A 612 -29.44 33.42 26.03
CA ALA A 612 -28.68 33.59 24.80
C ALA A 612 -28.83 32.38 23.86
N PHE A 613 -28.81 31.15 24.39
CA PHE A 613 -29.07 29.94 23.60
C PHE A 613 -30.53 29.81 23.15
N LYS A 614 -31.49 30.27 23.96
CA LYS A 614 -32.90 30.36 23.53
C LYS A 614 -33.11 31.36 22.39
N PHE A 615 -32.32 32.43 22.35
CA PHE A 615 -32.33 33.38 21.25
C PHE A 615 -31.93 32.73 19.93
N LEU A 616 -30.86 31.91 19.92
CA LEU A 616 -30.48 31.16 18.71
C LEU A 616 -31.61 30.23 18.22
N ASN A 617 -32.33 29.57 19.13
CA ASN A 617 -33.48 28.73 18.77
C ASN A 617 -34.66 29.56 18.24
N ASN A 618 -34.96 30.71 18.84
CA ASN A 618 -36.03 31.58 18.35
C ASN A 618 -35.72 32.14 16.96
N VAL A 619 -34.46 32.48 16.66
CA VAL A 619 -34.03 32.82 15.30
C VAL A 619 -34.35 31.68 14.34
N ASN A 620 -34.14 30.42 14.75
CA ASN A 620 -34.50 29.26 13.93
C ASN A 620 -36.02 29.11 13.75
N LYS A 621 -36.82 29.27 14.81
CA LYS A 621 -38.29 29.18 14.71
C LYS A 621 -38.90 30.24 13.79
N VAL A 622 -38.36 31.46 13.82
CA VAL A 622 -38.79 32.54 12.92
C VAL A 622 -38.41 32.21 11.47
N LYS A 623 -37.26 31.55 11.26
CA LYS A 623 -36.85 31.02 9.96
C LYS A 623 -37.79 29.91 9.46
N ASP A 624 -38.05 28.88 10.27
CA ASP A 624 -38.97 27.77 9.93
C ASP A 624 -40.40 28.27 9.63
N ALA A 625 -40.82 29.36 10.29
CA ALA A 625 -42.12 30.00 10.03
C ALA A 625 -42.16 30.77 8.69
N ALA A 626 -41.01 31.22 8.19
CA ALA A 626 -40.85 31.97 6.94
C ALA A 626 -40.64 31.09 5.69
N ASP A 627 -40.34 29.79 5.85
CA ASP A 627 -40.07 28.77 4.81
C ASP A 627 -41.18 28.56 3.75
N LEU A 628 -42.27 29.33 3.78
CA LEU A 628 -43.31 29.29 2.74
C LEU A 628 -42.99 30.17 1.51
N ILE A 629 -41.98 31.06 1.56
CA ILE A 629 -41.73 32.06 0.50
C ILE A 629 -40.22 32.34 0.27
N ALA A 630 -39.51 31.42 -0.39
CA ALA A 630 -38.23 31.59 -1.12
C ALA A 630 -36.88 31.82 -0.37
N GLU A 631 -35.87 31.06 -0.86
CA GLU A 631 -34.39 31.12 -0.67
C GLU A 631 -33.80 31.48 0.71
N ASP A 632 -33.36 30.44 1.43
CA ASP A 632 -32.24 30.21 2.41
C ASP A 632 -31.49 31.37 3.10
N THR A 633 -31.93 32.62 2.99
CA THR A 633 -31.22 33.80 3.48
C THR A 633 -31.99 34.41 4.65
N VAL A 634 -31.39 34.33 5.84
CA VAL A 634 -31.91 35.02 7.01
C VAL A 634 -31.80 36.53 6.78
N GLU A 635 -32.93 37.24 6.82
CA GLU A 635 -32.94 38.69 6.71
C GLU A 635 -32.81 39.37 8.08
N VAL A 636 -32.30 40.60 8.10
CA VAL A 636 -32.06 41.38 9.33
C VAL A 636 -33.34 41.57 10.16
N HIS A 637 -34.48 41.77 9.50
CA HIS A 637 -35.76 42.00 10.18
C HIS A 637 -36.22 40.79 11.02
N MET A 638 -35.93 39.57 10.58
CA MET A 638 -36.27 38.33 11.29
C MET A 638 -35.44 38.17 12.57
N VAL A 639 -34.18 38.62 12.53
CA VAL A 639 -33.27 38.58 13.67
C VAL A 639 -33.69 39.59 14.73
N GLU A 640 -34.13 40.78 14.32
CA GLU A 640 -34.67 41.80 15.22
C GLU A 640 -35.97 41.34 15.89
N GLU A 641 -36.88 40.68 15.15
CA GLU A 641 -38.11 40.10 15.69
C GLU A 641 -37.80 39.02 16.74
N ALA A 642 -36.91 38.08 16.43
CA ALA A 642 -36.46 37.05 17.37
C ALA A 642 -35.79 37.64 18.62
N PHE A 643 -35.01 38.73 18.47
CA PHE A 643 -34.41 39.44 19.59
C PHE A 643 -35.47 40.04 20.51
N VAL A 644 -36.46 40.73 19.93
CA VAL A 644 -37.57 41.31 20.68
C VAL A 644 -38.33 40.20 21.43
N GLU A 645 -38.72 39.10 20.77
CA GLU A 645 -39.43 37.99 21.43
C GLU A 645 -38.68 37.41 22.64
N THR A 646 -37.35 37.28 22.55
CA THR A 646 -36.55 36.69 23.63
C THR A 646 -36.41 37.62 24.84
N VAL A 647 -36.26 38.92 24.59
CA VAL A 647 -35.97 39.94 25.60
C VAL A 647 -37.25 40.50 26.24
N LEU A 648 -38.40 40.43 25.55
CA LEU A 648 -39.71 40.91 26.01
C LEU A 648 -40.14 40.37 27.39
N SER A 649 -39.68 39.18 27.77
CA SER A 649 -40.06 38.56 29.05
C SER A 649 -39.31 39.12 30.29
N ARG A 650 -38.18 39.82 30.11
CA ARG A 650 -37.27 40.22 31.20
C ARG A 650 -36.66 41.63 31.09
N ALA A 651 -36.95 42.39 30.04
CA ALA A 651 -36.33 43.70 29.80
C ALA A 651 -36.81 44.82 30.74
N LYS A 652 -35.89 45.73 31.10
CA LYS A 652 -36.18 46.98 31.83
C LYS A 652 -36.29 48.22 30.93
N SER A 653 -35.77 48.17 29.69
CA SER A 653 -35.79 49.25 28.69
C SER A 653 -36.44 48.77 27.37
N LEU A 654 -36.77 49.71 26.46
CA LEU A 654 -37.41 49.40 25.18
C LEU A 654 -36.38 48.69 24.26
N PRO A 655 -36.67 47.49 23.72
CA PRO A 655 -35.72 46.69 22.92
C PRO A 655 -35.14 47.41 21.69
N HIS A 656 -35.89 48.33 21.08
CA HIS A 656 -35.44 49.11 19.93
C HIS A 656 -34.40 50.20 20.26
N GLU A 657 -34.38 50.74 21.49
CA GLU A 657 -33.33 51.70 21.89
C GLU A 657 -31.98 51.00 22.08
N THR A 658 -32.01 49.77 22.61
CA THR A 658 -30.81 48.94 22.77
C THR A 658 -30.18 48.49 21.44
N LEU A 659 -30.99 48.25 20.39
CA LEU A 659 -30.44 47.93 19.05
C LEU A 659 -29.65 49.11 18.47
N LEU A 660 -30.16 50.34 18.63
CA LEU A 660 -29.49 51.57 18.18
C LEU A 660 -28.24 51.94 19.00
N GLU A 661 -28.17 51.53 20.27
CA GLU A 661 -26.96 51.64 21.09
C GLU A 661 -25.90 50.62 20.65
N LEU A 662 -26.31 49.39 20.34
CA LEU A 662 -25.43 48.30 19.89
C LEU A 662 -24.81 48.55 18.50
N GLU A 663 -25.50 49.25 17.61
CA GLU A 663 -24.92 49.69 16.32
C GLU A 663 -23.74 50.64 16.49
N LYS A 664 -23.67 51.38 17.61
CA LYS A 664 -22.62 52.37 17.89
C LYS A 664 -21.45 51.80 18.69
N GLU A 665 -21.61 50.64 19.33
CA GLU A 665 -20.58 50.02 20.16
C GLU A 665 -19.59 49.18 19.34
N SER A 666 -18.32 49.60 19.30
CA SER A 666 -17.26 48.90 18.56
C SER A 666 -16.73 47.65 19.26
N ASN A 667 -16.88 47.52 20.58
CA ASN A 667 -16.32 46.40 21.37
C ASN A 667 -16.90 45.03 20.95
N PHE A 668 -18.21 44.94 20.72
CA PHE A 668 -18.83 43.69 20.27
C PHE A 668 -18.43 43.34 18.83
N LYS A 669 -18.18 44.34 17.98
CA LYS A 669 -17.66 44.13 16.63
C LYS A 669 -16.26 43.51 16.67
N GLU A 670 -15.35 44.02 17.49
CA GLU A 670 -14.03 43.44 17.69
C GLU A 670 -14.08 41.99 18.21
N LYS A 671 -15.01 41.68 19.13
CA LYS A 671 -15.22 40.30 19.62
C LYS A 671 -15.73 39.35 18.53
N VAL A 672 -16.59 39.83 17.63
CA VAL A 672 -17.12 39.02 16.50
C VAL A 672 -16.03 38.75 15.46
N GLU A 673 -15.27 39.80 15.11
CA GLU A 673 -14.13 39.68 14.21
C GLU A 673 -13.05 38.78 14.81
N GLY A 674 -12.78 38.90 16.12
CA GLY A 674 -11.90 38.03 16.88
C GLY A 674 -12.33 36.55 16.88
N SER A 675 -13.63 36.27 17.07
CA SER A 675 -14.18 34.91 16.99
C SER A 675 -14.03 34.32 15.58
N SER A 676 -14.32 35.11 14.55
CA SER A 676 -14.20 34.68 13.16
C SER A 676 -12.74 34.45 12.76
N HIS A 677 -11.83 35.30 13.23
CA HIS A 677 -10.38 35.13 13.05
C HIS A 677 -9.86 33.89 13.79
N PHE A 678 -10.40 33.60 14.98
CA PHE A 678 -10.06 32.39 15.73
C PHE A 678 -10.46 31.12 14.96
N VAL A 679 -11.69 31.06 14.42
CA VAL A 679 -12.12 29.92 13.59
C VAL A 679 -11.30 29.80 12.30
N TYR A 680 -10.93 30.93 11.70
CA TYR A 680 -10.02 30.94 10.55
C TYR A 680 -8.64 30.36 10.91
N LYS A 681 -8.06 30.77 12.05
CA LYS A 681 -6.78 30.25 12.54
C LYS A 681 -6.85 28.73 12.78
N LEU A 682 -7.95 28.25 13.37
CA LEU A 682 -8.21 26.82 13.57
C LEU A 682 -8.44 26.04 12.27
N GLY A 683 -8.79 26.71 11.16
CA GLY A 683 -9.06 26.06 9.86
C GLY A 683 -10.39 25.29 9.78
N LEU A 684 -11.24 25.40 10.80
CA LEU A 684 -12.51 24.66 10.93
C LEU A 684 -13.61 25.15 9.99
N TYR A 685 -13.52 26.38 9.50
CA TYR A 685 -14.50 26.97 8.58
C TYR A 685 -14.68 26.15 7.28
N LYS A 686 -13.68 25.34 6.88
CA LYS A 686 -13.74 24.48 5.70
C LYS A 686 -14.77 23.35 5.83
N LEU A 687 -15.16 22.97 7.05
CA LEU A 687 -16.11 21.89 7.32
C LEU A 687 -17.57 22.36 7.37
N HIS A 688 -17.83 23.67 7.23
CA HIS A 688 -19.15 24.33 7.41
C HIS A 688 -19.73 24.22 8.84
N CYS A 689 -19.92 22.99 9.34
CA CYS A 689 -20.26 22.70 10.72
C CYS A 689 -19.43 21.53 11.23
N CYS A 690 -18.97 21.61 12.47
CA CYS A 690 -18.27 20.50 13.10
C CYS A 690 -18.48 20.45 14.60
N LEU A 691 -18.31 19.25 15.16
CA LEU A 691 -18.26 18.97 16.58
C LEU A 691 -16.81 18.76 16.99
N LEU A 692 -16.39 19.43 18.06
CA LEU A 692 -15.15 19.18 18.77
C LEU A 692 -15.47 18.46 20.09
N LEU A 693 -15.26 17.14 20.15
CA LEU A 693 -15.41 16.37 21.38
C LEU A 693 -14.05 16.20 22.06
N ASN A 694 -13.80 16.87 23.18
CA ASN A 694 -12.49 16.90 23.84
C ASN A 694 -11.32 17.23 22.88
N GLY A 695 -11.61 17.98 21.81
CA GLY A 695 -10.67 18.38 20.75
C GLY A 695 -10.79 17.54 19.48
N LEU A 696 -11.47 16.40 19.50
CA LEU A 696 -11.67 15.54 18.33
C LEU A 696 -12.69 16.09 17.36
N VAL A 697 -12.33 16.12 16.08
CA VAL A 697 -13.18 16.68 15.02
C VAL A 697 -14.12 15.62 14.47
N HIS A 698 -15.41 15.80 14.70
CA HIS A 698 -16.49 14.99 14.14
C HIS A 698 -17.47 15.85 13.34
N GLU A 699 -18.30 15.22 12.52
CA GLU A 699 -19.45 15.88 11.90
C GLU A 699 -20.50 16.22 12.96
N SER A 700 -21.25 17.29 12.75
CA SER A 700 -22.33 17.72 13.65
C SER A 700 -23.58 16.86 13.43
N SER A 701 -23.68 15.72 14.12
CA SER A 701 -24.89 14.92 14.17
C SER A 701 -25.11 14.30 15.56
N GLU A 702 -26.34 13.88 15.85
CA GLU A 702 -26.67 13.27 17.15
C GLU A 702 -25.91 11.95 17.35
N ASP A 703 -25.97 11.10 16.33
CA ASP A 703 -25.31 9.79 16.33
C ASP A 703 -23.79 9.94 16.40
N SER A 704 -23.18 10.90 15.68
CA SER A 704 -21.74 11.13 15.75
C SER A 704 -21.32 11.60 17.15
N SER A 705 -22.10 12.46 17.79
CA SER A 705 -21.83 12.97 19.14
C SER A 705 -21.81 11.84 20.17
N ILE A 706 -22.79 10.93 20.08
CA ILE A 706 -22.90 9.78 21.00
C ILE A 706 -21.81 8.74 20.71
N ASN A 707 -21.53 8.45 19.44
CA ASN A 707 -20.48 7.51 19.05
C ASN A 707 -19.09 8.01 19.49
N ALA A 708 -18.79 9.28 19.25
CA ALA A 708 -17.55 9.91 19.70
C ALA A 708 -17.40 9.87 21.23
N MET A 709 -18.49 10.03 21.98
CA MET A 709 -18.48 9.87 23.44
C MET A 709 -18.16 8.45 23.87
N ASN A 710 -18.74 7.45 23.21
CA ASN A 710 -18.48 6.04 23.54
C ASN A 710 -17.03 5.65 23.22
N GLU A 711 -16.46 6.18 22.14
CA GLU A 711 -15.05 6.01 21.79
C GLU A 711 -14.14 6.63 22.86
N GLU A 712 -14.35 7.91 23.19
CA GLU A 712 -13.57 8.62 24.22
C GLU A 712 -13.74 8.03 25.63
N LEU A 713 -14.91 7.47 25.94
CA LEU A 713 -15.17 6.83 27.23
C LEU A 713 -14.18 5.69 27.52
N SER A 714 -13.87 4.85 26.52
CA SER A 714 -12.95 3.73 26.68
C SER A 714 -11.54 4.20 27.06
N ARG A 715 -11.05 5.27 26.41
CA ARG A 715 -9.76 5.90 26.69
C ARG A 715 -9.73 6.55 28.08
N ILE A 716 -10.79 7.26 28.47
CA ILE A 716 -10.89 7.87 29.81
C ILE A 716 -10.90 6.78 30.88
N GLN A 717 -11.65 5.69 30.69
CA GLN A 717 -11.70 4.56 31.62
C GLN A 717 -10.32 3.93 31.82
N GLU A 718 -9.56 3.72 30.75
CA GLU A 718 -8.19 3.21 30.82
C GLU A 718 -7.28 4.15 31.63
N GLN A 719 -7.32 5.45 31.35
CA GLN A 719 -6.50 6.42 32.09
C GLN A 719 -6.90 6.56 33.57
N VAL A 720 -8.18 6.41 33.90
CA VAL A 720 -8.66 6.36 35.28
C VAL A 720 -8.17 5.08 35.96
N TYR A 721 -8.20 3.94 35.26
CA TYR A 721 -7.71 2.66 35.79
C TYR A 721 -6.21 2.71 36.15
N TYR A 722 -5.39 3.32 35.30
CA TYR A 722 -3.96 3.55 35.59
C TYR A 722 -3.70 4.72 36.57
N GLY A 723 -4.74 5.38 37.07
CA GLY A 723 -4.63 6.48 38.03
C GLY A 723 -4.09 7.79 37.47
N GLN A 724 -4.04 7.94 36.15
CA GLN A 724 -3.57 9.17 35.49
C GLN A 724 -4.63 10.28 35.46
N ILE A 725 -5.91 9.94 35.60
CA ILE A 725 -7.02 10.90 35.79
C ILE A 725 -7.54 10.72 37.22
N THR A 726 -7.52 11.79 38.00
CA THR A 726 -8.04 11.81 39.37
C THR A 726 -9.21 12.78 39.47
N SER A 727 -9.84 12.92 40.64
CA SER A 727 -10.94 13.88 40.82
C SER A 727 -10.51 15.34 40.58
N ASN A 728 -9.24 15.70 40.81
CA ASN A 728 -8.76 17.08 40.72
C ASN A 728 -8.19 17.47 39.33
N THR A 729 -7.99 16.50 38.43
CA THR A 729 -7.44 16.77 37.10
C THR A 729 -8.53 17.28 36.16
N ASP A 730 -8.27 18.39 35.46
CA ASP A 730 -9.07 18.81 34.32
C ASP A 730 -8.76 17.87 33.13
N VAL A 731 -9.79 17.20 32.63
CA VAL A 731 -9.65 16.23 31.55
C VAL A 731 -9.35 16.92 30.23
N LEU A 732 -9.92 18.10 29.99
CA LEU A 732 -9.73 18.84 28.74
C LEU A 732 -8.28 19.32 28.63
N ASP A 733 -7.76 19.94 29.69
CA ASP A 733 -6.40 20.46 29.71
C ASP A 733 -5.36 19.35 29.51
N LYS A 734 -5.57 18.21 30.17
CA LYS A 734 -4.72 17.04 30.02
C LYS A 734 -4.70 16.54 28.56
N PHE A 735 -5.85 16.31 27.95
CA PHE A 735 -5.93 15.77 26.59
C PHE A 735 -5.38 16.72 25.54
N LEU A 736 -5.60 18.02 25.71
CA LEU A 736 -5.05 18.99 24.77
C LEU A 736 -3.53 19.18 24.95
N SER A 737 -3.01 19.07 26.17
CA SER A 737 -1.56 19.13 26.41
C SER A 737 -0.78 17.93 25.84
N GLU A 738 -1.41 16.76 25.72
CA GLU A 738 -0.77 15.54 25.24
C GLU A 738 -0.65 15.50 23.71
N SER A 739 -1.66 15.96 22.98
CA SER A 739 -1.76 15.65 21.53
C SER A 739 -2.55 16.67 20.70
N ALA A 740 -2.67 17.93 21.12
CA ALA A 740 -3.42 18.92 20.35
C ALA A 740 -2.57 19.67 19.32
N TYR A 741 -3.23 19.99 18.20
CA TYR A 741 -2.73 20.85 17.13
C TYR A 741 -3.48 22.17 17.11
N HIS A 742 -2.86 23.22 16.58
CA HIS A 742 -3.45 24.56 16.54
C HIS A 742 -4.30 24.84 15.29
N ARG A 743 -4.23 23.98 14.27
CA ARG A 743 -4.92 24.15 13.00
C ARG A 743 -5.41 22.82 12.48
N TYR A 744 -6.49 22.85 11.71
CA TYR A 744 -7.09 21.71 11.06
C TYR A 744 -7.28 22.00 9.58
N ASN A 745 -6.72 21.13 8.75
CA ASN A 745 -6.94 21.18 7.31
C ASN A 745 -7.33 19.79 6.82
N PRO A 746 -8.55 19.59 6.27
CA PRO A 746 -8.99 18.30 5.76
C PRO A 746 -8.02 17.65 4.76
N GLN A 747 -7.35 18.46 3.95
CA GLN A 747 -6.37 17.98 2.96
C GLN A 747 -5.11 17.37 3.61
N VAL A 748 -4.73 17.85 4.79
CA VAL A 748 -3.56 17.37 5.56
C VAL A 748 -3.93 16.26 6.54
N VAL A 749 -5.16 16.24 7.05
CA VAL A 749 -5.61 15.22 8.01
C VAL A 749 -6.11 13.95 7.32
N GLY A 750 -6.49 14.01 6.03
CA GLY A 750 -6.86 12.82 5.26
C GLY A 750 -8.19 12.19 5.67
N LYS A 751 -9.28 12.98 5.68
CA LYS A 751 -10.64 12.39 5.78
C LYS A 751 -10.91 11.45 4.60
N LYS A 752 -11.73 10.41 4.79
CA LYS A 752 -12.04 9.32 3.81
C LYS A 752 -12.31 9.76 2.36
N GLU A 753 -12.73 11.01 2.14
CA GLU A 753 -12.97 11.60 0.81
C GLU A 753 -11.68 12.04 0.09
N TYR A 754 -10.63 12.43 0.82
CA TYR A 754 -9.31 12.80 0.30
C TYR A 754 -8.32 11.66 0.58
N LYS A 755 -8.22 10.69 -0.33
CA LYS A 755 -7.17 9.67 -0.24
C LYS A 755 -5.81 10.36 -0.30
N ASN A 756 -5.02 10.23 0.76
CA ASN A 756 -3.64 10.70 0.80
C ASN A 756 -2.84 10.01 -0.32
N LYS A 757 -2.27 10.79 -1.23
CA LYS A 757 -1.41 10.26 -2.29
C LYS A 757 0.04 10.24 -1.80
N PHE A 758 0.60 9.06 -1.59
CA PHE A 758 2.01 8.87 -1.29
C PHE A 758 2.75 8.41 -2.55
N VAL A 759 3.94 8.93 -2.76
CA VAL A 759 4.83 8.55 -3.87
C VAL A 759 6.24 8.35 -3.32
N THR A 760 6.89 7.28 -3.77
CA THR A 760 8.29 7.00 -3.43
C THR A 760 9.22 7.97 -4.15
N LEU A 761 10.07 8.69 -3.42
CA LEU A 761 11.01 9.66 -4.02
C LEU A 761 12.34 9.02 -4.46
N PHE A 762 12.57 7.75 -4.14
CA PHE A 762 13.77 7.00 -4.50
C PHE A 762 14.05 6.99 -6.01
N ASN A 763 13.02 6.75 -6.82
CA ASN A 763 13.14 6.64 -8.26
C ASN A 763 13.66 7.95 -8.87
N SER A 764 13.09 9.08 -8.42
CA SER A 764 13.48 10.42 -8.85
C SER A 764 14.85 10.86 -8.33
N TYR A 765 15.35 10.24 -7.25
CA TYR A 765 16.66 10.54 -6.67
C TYR A 765 17.81 9.71 -7.25
N LEU A 766 17.57 8.43 -7.57
CA LEU A 766 18.58 7.51 -8.08
C LEU A 766 18.84 7.65 -9.59
N ALA A 767 17.89 8.24 -10.34
CA ALA A 767 18.09 8.50 -11.77
C ALA A 767 19.36 9.31 -12.02
N GLU A 768 20.11 8.96 -13.08
CA GLU A 768 21.40 9.60 -13.43
C GLU A 768 21.26 11.11 -13.67
N GLU A 769 20.08 11.56 -14.14
CA GLU A 769 19.70 12.96 -14.29
C GLU A 769 18.68 13.43 -13.24
N SER A 770 18.89 13.05 -11.97
CA SER A 770 17.94 13.34 -10.88
C SER A 770 17.88 14.82 -10.52
N ILE A 771 16.68 15.38 -10.63
CA ILE A 771 16.38 16.75 -10.21
C ILE A 771 16.42 16.83 -8.68
N LEU A 772 15.87 15.84 -7.99
CA LEU A 772 15.81 15.82 -6.53
C LEU A 772 17.18 15.85 -5.85
N ARG A 773 18.21 15.26 -6.47
CA ARG A 773 19.58 15.31 -5.94
C ARG A 773 20.20 16.70 -6.08
N ASN A 774 19.81 17.42 -7.13
CA ASN A 774 20.32 18.75 -7.45
C ASN A 774 19.53 19.88 -6.75
N ILE A 775 18.39 19.59 -6.11
CA ILE A 775 17.64 20.59 -5.35
C ILE A 775 18.51 21.14 -4.21
N SER A 776 18.61 22.47 -4.17
CA SER A 776 19.07 23.25 -3.05
C SER A 776 17.88 23.60 -2.14
N TYR A 777 18.09 23.55 -0.84
CA TYR A 777 17.04 23.76 0.15
C TYR A 777 17.22 25.11 0.86
N PHE A 778 16.11 25.78 1.11
CA PHE A 778 16.02 26.93 1.99
C PHE A 778 15.84 26.47 3.44
N HIS A 779 16.49 27.23 4.34
CA HIS A 779 16.48 26.98 5.78
C HIS A 779 15.99 28.22 6.52
N SER A 780 15.48 28.01 7.73
CA SER A 780 15.28 29.12 8.67
C SER A 780 16.64 29.78 9.00
N PRO A 781 16.65 31.09 9.27
CA PRO A 781 17.91 31.82 9.42
C PRO A 781 18.72 31.30 10.62
N GLY A 782 19.96 30.87 10.36
CA GLY A 782 20.89 30.37 11.38
C GLY A 782 20.79 28.88 11.71
N SER A 783 19.87 28.12 11.10
CA SER A 783 19.68 26.69 11.39
C SER A 783 20.38 25.74 10.42
N ILE A 784 21.21 26.22 9.49
CA ILE A 784 21.72 25.42 8.34
C ILE A 784 22.42 24.11 8.75
N ASP A 785 23.17 24.12 9.85
CA ASP A 785 23.91 22.97 10.34
C ASP A 785 23.03 21.95 11.09
N ASP A 786 21.82 22.34 11.50
CA ASP A 786 20.90 21.46 12.20
C ASP A 786 20.28 20.42 11.26
N LEU A 787 20.01 19.23 11.80
CA LEU A 787 19.36 18.14 11.08
C LEU A 787 17.85 18.39 10.97
N LYS A 788 17.32 18.47 9.73
CA LYS A 788 15.88 18.67 9.48
C LYS A 788 15.22 17.37 9.01
N PRO A 789 14.44 16.68 9.86
CA PRO A 789 13.73 15.46 9.46
C PRO A 789 12.66 15.67 8.38
N VAL A 790 12.05 16.86 8.32
CA VAL A 790 10.98 17.17 7.36
C VAL A 790 11.53 17.95 6.17
N SER A 791 11.23 17.49 4.96
CA SER A 791 11.60 18.13 3.70
C SER A 791 10.34 18.42 2.88
N HIS A 792 10.00 19.70 2.78
CA HIS A 792 8.94 20.19 1.89
C HIS A 792 9.54 20.51 0.53
N ILE A 793 8.91 20.04 -0.55
CA ILE A 793 9.24 20.39 -1.93
C ILE A 793 8.01 21.07 -2.51
N ILE A 794 8.14 22.35 -2.86
CA ILE A 794 7.07 23.14 -3.45
C ILE A 794 7.22 23.10 -4.96
N ALA A 795 6.26 22.47 -5.64
CA ALA A 795 6.13 22.50 -7.10
C ALA A 795 5.17 23.63 -7.47
N ALA A 796 5.71 24.72 -8.00
CA ALA A 796 4.93 25.93 -8.32
C ALA A 796 4.99 26.27 -9.81
N ASN A 797 3.81 26.43 -10.41
CA ASN A 797 3.65 26.97 -11.75
C ASN A 797 3.77 28.50 -11.71
N VAL A 798 4.85 29.03 -12.26
CA VAL A 798 5.15 30.47 -12.25
C VAL A 798 4.21 31.27 -13.16
N MET A 799 3.53 30.62 -14.12
CA MET A 799 2.50 31.26 -14.94
C MET A 799 1.16 31.42 -14.19
N SER A 800 1.01 30.84 -13.00
CA SER A 800 -0.20 30.94 -12.19
C SER A 800 0.02 31.85 -10.98
N LEU A 801 -0.87 32.82 -10.76
CA LEU A 801 -0.83 33.68 -9.55
C LEU A 801 -0.81 32.84 -8.26
N LYS A 802 -1.57 31.74 -8.27
CA LYS A 802 -1.64 30.77 -7.16
C LYS A 802 -0.29 30.09 -6.89
N GLY A 803 0.52 29.89 -7.93
CA GLY A 803 1.86 29.31 -7.79
C GLY A 803 2.81 30.25 -7.07
N ILE A 804 2.76 31.54 -7.44
CA ILE A 804 3.54 32.58 -6.76
C ILE A 804 3.08 32.78 -5.31
N GLU A 805 1.77 32.78 -5.05
CA GLU A 805 1.24 32.82 -3.68
C GLU A 805 1.73 31.66 -2.82
N LEU A 806 1.71 30.43 -3.37
CA LEU A 806 2.21 29.24 -2.67
C LEU A 806 3.70 29.37 -2.33
N LEU A 807 4.51 29.91 -3.24
CA LEU A 807 5.93 30.19 -2.98
C LEU A 807 6.09 31.20 -1.83
N ARG A 808 5.31 32.29 -1.83
CA ARG A 808 5.36 33.31 -0.77
C ARG A 808 4.94 32.76 0.58
N GLU A 809 3.88 31.95 0.65
CA GLU A 809 3.47 31.29 1.89
C GLU A 809 4.54 30.32 2.41
N GLY A 810 5.23 29.60 1.52
CA GLY A 810 6.38 28.76 1.88
C GLY A 810 7.58 29.55 2.41
N LEU A 811 7.85 30.74 1.86
CA LEU A 811 8.89 31.65 2.37
C LEU A 811 8.52 32.23 3.73
N HIS A 812 7.27 32.67 3.91
CA HIS A 812 6.78 33.18 5.20
C HIS A 812 6.83 32.12 6.30
N TYR A 813 6.53 30.86 5.97
CA TYR A 813 6.71 29.74 6.88
C TYR A 813 8.15 29.61 7.38
N LEU A 814 9.15 29.76 6.49
CA LEU A 814 10.57 29.76 6.91
C LEU A 814 10.98 30.99 7.71
N ILE A 815 10.37 32.15 7.44
CA ILE A 815 10.60 33.40 8.19
C ILE A 815 10.06 33.28 9.63
N ASP A 816 8.90 32.64 9.82
CA ASP A 816 8.30 32.40 11.14
C ASP A 816 9.18 31.45 11.99
N GLY A 817 10.04 30.66 11.34
CA GLY A 817 11.12 29.89 11.96
C GLY A 817 10.73 28.46 12.33
N SER A 818 11.12 27.50 11.49
CA SER A 818 11.05 26.06 11.78
C SER A 818 12.43 25.50 12.15
N ASP A 819 12.49 24.63 13.15
CA ASP A 819 13.68 23.89 13.58
C ASP A 819 13.79 22.51 12.88
N LYS A 820 12.68 21.92 12.44
CA LYS A 820 12.65 20.54 11.92
C LYS A 820 12.44 20.43 10.42
N ALA A 821 12.12 21.53 9.74
CA ALA A 821 11.81 21.51 8.32
C ALA A 821 12.78 22.32 7.45
N ARG A 822 12.90 21.88 6.19
CA ARG A 822 13.57 22.61 5.10
C ARG A 822 12.65 22.65 3.88
N VAL A 823 12.77 23.68 3.06
CA VAL A 823 11.91 23.87 1.87
C VAL A 823 12.77 23.88 0.61
N GLY A 824 12.55 22.92 -0.28
CA GLY A 824 13.03 22.93 -1.65
C GLY A 824 11.99 23.53 -2.58
N VAL A 825 12.42 24.30 -3.57
CA VAL A 825 11.52 24.94 -4.54
C VAL A 825 11.81 24.37 -5.92
N VAL A 826 10.76 23.94 -6.61
CA VAL A 826 10.80 23.43 -7.98
C VAL A 826 9.83 24.25 -8.82
N ILE A 827 10.39 25.11 -9.65
CA ILE A 827 9.64 26.00 -10.52
C ILE A 827 9.49 25.35 -11.90
N TYR A 828 8.26 25.36 -12.42
CA TYR A 828 7.96 24.92 -13.78
C TYR A 828 6.93 25.85 -14.43
N ALA A 829 6.74 25.70 -15.74
CA ALA A 829 5.77 26.46 -16.50
C ALA A 829 5.19 25.57 -17.62
N ASP A 830 3.91 25.79 -17.95
CA ASP A 830 3.24 25.10 -19.05
C ASP A 830 3.19 26.01 -20.28
N GLY A 831 3.66 25.52 -21.43
CA GLY A 831 3.59 26.24 -22.71
C GLY A 831 4.75 27.20 -22.97
N VAL A 832 4.49 28.29 -23.70
CA VAL A 832 5.53 29.27 -24.08
C VAL A 832 5.89 30.11 -22.87
N VAL A 833 7.11 29.90 -22.35
CA VAL A 833 7.59 30.54 -21.12
C VAL A 833 8.14 31.93 -21.43
N SER A 834 7.77 32.92 -20.63
CA SER A 834 8.32 34.27 -20.73
C SER A 834 9.75 34.32 -20.16
N SER A 835 10.59 35.17 -20.75
CA SER A 835 11.99 35.32 -20.30
C SER A 835 12.14 35.76 -18.82
N PRO A 836 11.26 36.60 -18.22
CA PRO A 836 11.34 36.91 -16.78
C PRO A 836 10.99 35.72 -15.88
N ALA A 837 10.12 34.79 -16.33
CA ALA A 837 9.79 33.58 -15.56
C ALA A 837 11.00 32.65 -15.42
N LEU A 838 11.80 32.52 -16.49
CA LEU A 838 13.03 31.73 -16.45
C LEU A 838 14.09 32.36 -15.55
N LEU A 839 14.19 33.70 -15.55
CA LEU A 839 15.06 34.44 -14.63
C LEU A 839 14.62 34.28 -13.17
N LEU A 840 13.31 34.27 -12.90
CA LEU A 840 12.79 34.02 -11.55
C LEU A 840 13.28 32.66 -11.04
N ALA A 841 13.16 31.61 -11.84
CA ALA A 841 13.66 30.28 -11.48
C ALA A 841 15.16 30.28 -11.19
N GLU A 842 15.95 30.99 -12.01
CA GLU A 842 17.40 31.12 -11.79
C GLU A 842 17.73 31.83 -10.47
N ILE A 843 16.99 32.88 -10.11
CA ILE A 843 17.18 33.61 -8.85
C ILE A 843 16.94 32.66 -7.67
N PHE A 844 15.90 31.82 -7.72
CA PHE A 844 15.63 30.84 -6.66
C PHE A 844 16.75 29.80 -6.55
N ASP A 845 17.20 29.20 -7.66
CA ASP A 845 18.27 28.19 -7.63
C ASP A 845 19.61 28.78 -7.13
N TRP A 846 19.94 29.99 -7.57
CA TRP A 846 21.15 30.70 -7.19
C TRP A 846 21.14 31.12 -5.71
N THR A 847 20.04 31.71 -5.23
CA THR A 847 19.92 32.11 -3.83
C THR A 847 19.95 30.90 -2.89
N ALA A 848 19.28 29.79 -3.26
CA ALA A 848 19.28 28.57 -2.49
C ALA A 848 20.67 27.91 -2.40
N SER A 849 21.47 27.96 -3.47
CA SER A 849 22.81 27.35 -3.48
C SER A 849 23.87 28.18 -2.74
N MET A 850 23.85 29.50 -2.89
CA MET A 850 24.92 30.37 -2.38
C MET A 850 24.59 31.09 -1.06
N TYR A 851 23.31 31.34 -0.78
CA TYR A 851 22.89 32.27 0.28
C TYR A 851 21.78 31.76 1.21
N SER A 852 21.40 30.48 1.14
CA SER A 852 20.28 29.89 1.91
C SER A 852 20.31 30.18 3.43
N GLY A 853 21.50 30.34 4.05
CA GLY A 853 21.63 30.63 5.48
C GLY A 853 21.64 32.11 5.89
N LYS A 854 21.56 33.07 4.96
CA LYS A 854 21.61 34.51 5.29
C LYS A 854 20.24 35.05 5.74
N PRO A 855 20.17 35.89 6.80
CA PRO A 855 18.91 36.25 7.46
C PRO A 855 17.95 37.08 6.60
N LYS A 856 18.46 37.84 5.60
CA LYS A 856 17.64 38.73 4.76
C LYS A 856 17.25 38.14 3.40
N VAL A 857 17.70 36.92 3.07
CA VAL A 857 17.44 36.32 1.75
C VAL A 857 15.97 35.97 1.54
N LEU A 858 15.30 35.46 2.57
CA LEU A 858 13.88 35.12 2.49
C LEU A 858 13.01 36.37 2.24
N HIS A 859 13.34 37.48 2.89
CA HIS A 859 12.68 38.78 2.65
C HIS A 859 12.94 39.31 1.23
N PHE A 860 14.17 39.18 0.73
CA PHE A 860 14.51 39.51 -0.65
C PHE A 860 13.66 38.70 -1.65
N LEU A 861 13.55 37.38 -1.47
CA LEU A 861 12.76 36.53 -2.37
C LEU A 861 11.27 36.84 -2.32
N ASP A 862 10.71 37.15 -1.15
CA ASP A 862 9.30 37.57 -1.02
C ASP A 862 9.03 38.87 -1.81
N GLN A 863 9.92 39.86 -1.70
CA GLN A 863 9.82 41.11 -2.46
C GLN A 863 9.92 40.89 -3.98
N VAL A 864 10.80 39.98 -4.42
CA VAL A 864 10.94 39.62 -5.84
C VAL A 864 9.67 38.92 -6.35
N CYS A 865 9.10 37.99 -5.58
CA CYS A 865 7.83 37.34 -5.92
C CYS A 865 6.67 38.33 -6.00
N TYR A 866 6.59 39.28 -5.06
CA TYR A 866 5.57 40.34 -5.07
C TYR A 866 5.69 41.22 -6.33
N PHE A 867 6.92 41.61 -6.68
CA PHE A 867 7.18 42.42 -7.87
C PHE A 867 6.84 41.67 -9.17
N TYR A 868 7.24 40.40 -9.27
CA TYR A 868 6.93 39.55 -10.42
C TYR A 868 5.42 39.37 -10.59
N GLY A 869 4.71 39.00 -9.52
CA GLY A 869 3.27 38.77 -9.52
C GLY A 869 2.45 40.02 -9.89
N SER A 870 2.92 41.21 -9.52
CA SER A 870 2.21 42.47 -9.76
C SER A 870 2.42 43.06 -11.16
N GLN A 871 3.59 42.89 -11.77
CA GLN A 871 3.96 43.60 -13.02
C GLN A 871 4.19 42.71 -14.25
N PHE A 872 4.55 41.43 -14.09
CA PHE A 872 5.07 40.62 -15.20
C PHE A 872 4.21 39.38 -15.55
N MET A 873 3.15 39.10 -14.80
CA MET A 873 2.23 37.98 -15.09
C MET A 873 1.38 38.19 -16.36
N ASP A 874 0.93 39.42 -16.62
CA ASP A 874 0.09 39.76 -17.78
C ASP A 874 0.90 40.11 -19.06
N ALA A 875 2.24 40.18 -18.95
CA ALA A 875 3.11 40.74 -19.98
C ALA A 875 3.59 39.71 -21.02
N LEU A 876 2.67 39.07 -21.74
CA LEU A 876 2.97 38.08 -22.80
C LEU A 876 3.39 38.69 -24.16
N LEU A 877 3.58 40.02 -24.28
CA LEU A 877 3.68 40.69 -25.60
C LEU A 877 4.80 41.74 -25.79
N SER A 878 5.78 41.93 -24.89
CA SER A 878 6.88 42.90 -25.12
C SER A 878 8.25 42.49 -24.56
N ASP A 879 8.85 41.44 -25.11
CA ASP A 879 10.04 40.76 -24.57
C ASP A 879 11.36 41.57 -24.49
N ALA A 880 11.50 42.73 -25.14
CA ALA A 880 12.79 43.42 -25.20
C ALA A 880 13.01 44.52 -24.13
N ILE A 881 11.93 45.10 -23.59
CA ILE A 881 11.99 46.27 -22.69
C ILE A 881 11.72 45.86 -21.22
N SER A 882 11.15 44.69 -20.98
CA SER A 882 10.77 44.15 -19.66
C SER A 882 11.93 43.49 -18.88
N LEU A 883 12.91 42.89 -19.57
CA LEU A 883 13.98 42.14 -18.90
C LEU A 883 14.99 43.01 -18.18
N HIS A 884 15.43 44.12 -18.82
CA HIS A 884 16.42 45.01 -18.23
C HIS A 884 15.86 45.68 -16.96
N SER A 885 14.60 46.13 -17.00
CA SER A 885 13.94 46.73 -15.85
C SER A 885 13.72 45.73 -14.71
N PHE A 886 13.40 44.47 -15.04
CA PHE A 886 13.32 43.40 -14.05
C PHE A 886 14.66 43.13 -13.38
N VAL A 887 15.74 42.97 -14.15
CA VAL A 887 17.10 42.74 -13.61
C VAL A 887 17.59 43.92 -12.77
N GLU A 888 17.37 45.16 -13.20
CA GLU A 888 17.72 46.35 -12.42
C GLU A 888 16.98 46.39 -11.09
N LYS A 889 15.67 46.13 -11.09
CA LYS A 889 14.88 46.12 -9.86
C LYS A 889 15.30 45.00 -8.90
N VAL A 890 15.59 43.81 -9.41
CA VAL A 890 16.11 42.70 -8.60
C VAL A 890 17.47 43.08 -7.97
N CYS A 891 18.33 43.77 -8.71
CA CYS A 891 19.62 44.23 -8.18
C CYS A 891 19.46 45.34 -7.12
N GLU A 892 18.48 46.23 -7.26
CA GLU A 892 18.11 47.20 -6.21
C GLU A 892 17.65 46.50 -4.92
N LEU A 893 16.74 45.53 -5.05
CA LEU A 893 16.24 44.75 -3.91
C LEU A 893 17.35 43.94 -3.23
N ALA A 894 18.33 43.44 -3.99
CA ALA A 894 19.48 42.74 -3.45
C ALA A 894 20.36 43.66 -2.58
N LEU A 895 20.56 44.92 -3.01
CA LEU A 895 21.29 45.93 -2.24
C LEU A 895 20.57 46.27 -0.93
N GLU A 896 19.24 46.42 -0.96
CA GLU A 896 18.42 46.70 0.23
C GLU A 896 18.51 45.59 1.30
N ASN A 897 18.77 44.34 0.85
CA ASN A 897 18.83 43.15 1.70
C ASN A 897 20.26 42.67 2.02
N ASP A 898 21.28 43.52 1.82
CA ASP A 898 22.71 43.22 2.08
C ASP A 898 23.28 42.02 1.30
N LEU A 899 22.80 41.78 0.08
CA LEU A 899 23.36 40.79 -0.84
C LEU A 899 24.42 41.41 -1.76
N PRO A 900 25.51 40.68 -2.09
CA PRO A 900 26.58 41.21 -2.92
C PRO A 900 26.09 41.48 -4.34
N PHE A 901 25.97 42.77 -4.69
CA PHE A 901 25.45 43.25 -5.97
C PHE A 901 26.19 42.68 -7.18
N ASP A 902 27.53 42.63 -7.13
CA ASP A 902 28.36 42.16 -8.25
C ASP A 902 28.15 40.66 -8.55
N ASP A 903 27.89 39.85 -7.51
CA ASP A 903 27.63 38.42 -7.66
C ASP A 903 26.22 38.16 -8.21
N VAL A 904 25.22 38.93 -7.76
CA VAL A 904 23.84 38.85 -8.29
C VAL A 904 23.83 39.24 -9.76
N ARG A 905 24.47 40.36 -10.10
CA ARG A 905 24.47 40.89 -11.45
C ARG A 905 25.22 40.00 -12.43
N SER A 906 26.35 39.41 -12.02
CA SER A 906 27.10 38.49 -12.87
C SER A 906 26.38 37.15 -13.07
N ALA A 907 25.68 36.62 -12.07
CA ALA A 907 24.86 35.43 -12.20
C ALA A 907 23.69 35.64 -13.19
N LEU A 908 22.98 36.76 -13.09
CA LEU A 908 21.86 37.09 -13.98
C LEU A 908 22.29 37.38 -15.42
N LEU A 909 23.46 37.97 -15.64
CA LEU A 909 23.98 38.29 -16.98
C LEU A 909 24.58 37.07 -17.70
N ASN A 910 25.06 36.06 -16.97
CA ASN A 910 25.59 34.80 -17.52
C ASN A 910 24.48 33.75 -17.80
N PHE A 911 23.22 34.12 -17.60
CA PHE A 911 22.07 33.24 -17.73
C PHE A 911 21.87 32.72 -19.17
N SER A 912 21.65 31.42 -19.31
CA SER A 912 21.28 30.77 -20.58
C SER A 912 19.84 30.29 -20.52
N ALA A 913 18.97 30.91 -21.33
CA ALA A 913 17.55 30.55 -21.41
C ALA A 913 17.33 29.12 -21.90
N ASP A 914 18.11 28.67 -22.89
CA ASP A 914 17.96 27.34 -23.50
C ASP A 914 18.26 26.21 -22.51
N LEU A 915 19.31 26.37 -21.68
CA LEU A 915 19.68 25.38 -20.67
C LEU A 915 18.60 25.27 -19.57
N LYS A 916 17.99 26.41 -19.20
CA LYS A 916 16.95 26.45 -18.18
C LYS A 916 15.60 25.94 -18.67
N LEU A 917 15.27 26.17 -19.94
CA LEU A 917 14.12 25.52 -20.58
C LEU A 917 14.27 23.99 -20.58
N GLN A 918 15.44 23.47 -20.95
CA GLN A 918 15.71 22.03 -20.88
C GLN A 918 15.57 21.48 -19.45
N GLN A 919 15.99 22.25 -18.43
CA GLN A 919 15.79 21.86 -17.03
C GLN A 919 14.32 21.88 -16.64
N MET A 920 13.54 22.89 -17.04
CA MET A 920 12.09 22.94 -16.78
C MET A 920 11.34 21.79 -17.46
N ASP A 921 11.69 21.44 -18.70
CA ASP A 921 11.10 20.28 -19.39
C ASP A 921 11.41 18.97 -18.65
N LYS A 922 12.63 18.83 -18.12
CA LYS A 922 12.99 17.69 -17.25
C LYS A 922 12.17 17.69 -15.96
N VAL A 923 11.97 18.85 -15.32
CA VAL A 923 11.12 19.01 -14.14
C VAL A 923 9.69 18.59 -14.43
N LEU A 924 9.12 19.08 -15.53
CA LEU A 924 7.79 18.74 -15.99
C LEU A 924 7.65 17.21 -16.15
N ASN A 925 8.59 16.59 -16.86
CA ASN A 925 8.62 15.14 -17.03
C ASN A 925 8.73 14.37 -15.70
N CYS A 926 9.51 14.87 -14.74
CA CYS A 926 9.61 14.27 -13.40
C CYS A 926 8.30 14.38 -12.62
N LEU A 927 7.68 15.58 -12.61
CA LEU A 927 6.43 15.84 -11.89
C LEU A 927 5.25 15.02 -12.44
N HIS A 928 5.10 14.95 -13.76
CA HIS A 928 4.00 14.20 -14.40
C HIS A 928 4.30 12.71 -14.51
N GLY A 929 5.51 12.34 -14.93
CA GLY A 929 5.88 10.95 -15.18
C GLY A 929 6.08 10.14 -13.90
N GLN A 930 6.84 10.67 -12.94
CA GLN A 930 7.22 9.93 -11.74
C GLN A 930 6.33 10.25 -10.53
N LEU A 931 5.94 11.52 -10.35
CA LEU A 931 5.13 11.96 -9.20
C LEU A 931 3.62 11.96 -9.49
N GLY A 932 3.22 11.82 -10.75
CA GLY A 932 1.83 11.74 -11.20
C GLY A 932 1.01 12.98 -10.83
N ILE A 933 1.61 14.16 -10.81
CA ILE A 933 0.92 15.45 -10.64
C ILE A 933 0.22 15.79 -11.96
N ASP A 934 -0.92 16.49 -11.95
CA ASP A 934 -1.61 16.89 -13.18
C ASP A 934 -0.98 18.16 -13.77
N PHE A 935 -0.96 18.29 -15.10
CA PHE A 935 -0.46 19.49 -15.79
C PHE A 935 -1.17 20.76 -15.28
N GLY A 936 -0.43 21.84 -15.05
CA GLY A 936 -0.96 23.10 -14.53
C GLY A 936 -1.33 23.14 -13.05
N SER A 937 -1.16 22.05 -12.30
CA SER A 937 -1.54 22.00 -10.88
C SER A 937 -0.35 22.20 -9.92
N ASN A 938 -0.43 23.20 -9.04
CA ASN A 938 0.57 23.40 -8.00
C ASN A 938 0.48 22.29 -6.95
N ALA A 939 1.62 21.86 -6.41
CA ALA A 939 1.67 20.81 -5.42
C ALA A 939 2.70 21.07 -4.32
N VAL A 940 2.40 20.61 -3.11
CA VAL A 940 3.35 20.52 -2.00
C VAL A 940 3.64 19.06 -1.74
N ILE A 941 4.91 18.68 -1.82
CA ILE A 941 5.38 17.32 -1.58
C ILE A 941 6.15 17.29 -0.26
N THR A 942 5.73 16.52 0.72
CA THR A 942 6.41 16.40 2.01
C THR A 942 6.78 14.96 2.30
N ASN A 943 8.08 14.65 2.27
CA ASN A 943 8.59 13.30 2.51
C ASN A 943 7.79 12.20 1.76
N GLY A 944 7.49 12.45 0.49
CA GLY A 944 6.72 11.56 -0.39
C GLY A 944 5.20 11.75 -0.40
N ARG A 945 4.62 12.50 0.54
CA ARG A 945 3.19 12.84 0.51
C ARG A 945 2.93 13.97 -0.47
N VAL A 946 2.03 13.77 -1.42
CA VAL A 946 1.70 14.76 -2.47
C VAL A 946 0.36 15.41 -2.16
N LEU A 947 0.36 16.73 -1.96
CA LEU A 947 -0.84 17.55 -1.80
C LEU A 947 -1.01 18.43 -3.04
N VAL A 948 -2.00 18.12 -3.87
CA VAL A 948 -2.30 18.90 -5.09
C VAL A 948 -3.33 19.98 -4.78
N SER A 949 -2.99 21.22 -5.08
CA SER A 949 -3.88 22.38 -4.90
C SER A 949 -4.77 22.56 -6.13
N LYS A 950 -5.84 21.76 -6.27
CA LYS A 950 -6.79 21.82 -7.42
C LYS A 950 -7.83 22.94 -7.33
N ASP A 951 -8.43 23.16 -6.15
CA ASP A 951 -9.53 24.11 -5.95
C ASP A 951 -9.12 25.35 -5.11
N ALA A 952 -9.93 26.41 -5.20
CA ALA A 952 -9.71 27.80 -4.79
C ALA A 952 -9.43 28.10 -3.29
N LYS A 953 -8.81 27.21 -2.51
CA LYS A 953 -8.48 27.45 -1.10
C LYS A 953 -6.97 27.33 -0.91
N SER A 954 -6.32 28.48 -0.68
CA SER A 954 -4.87 28.60 -0.52
C SER A 954 -4.34 27.71 0.60
N PHE A 955 -3.24 27.01 0.32
CA PHE A 955 -2.42 26.35 1.32
C PHE A 955 -1.57 27.43 1.98
N SER A 956 -1.80 27.72 3.25
CA SER A 956 -1.17 28.83 3.96
C SER A 956 0.07 28.40 4.74
N ARG A 957 0.86 29.38 5.22
CA ARG A 957 2.01 29.15 6.13
C ARG A 957 1.67 28.33 7.38
N ALA A 958 0.47 28.50 7.94
CA ALA A 958 0.04 27.71 9.10
C ALA A 958 -0.34 26.27 8.71
N ASP A 959 -0.68 26.02 7.43
CA ASP A 959 -0.86 24.66 6.92
C ASP A 959 0.49 23.94 6.73
N PHE A 960 1.58 24.68 6.44
CA PHE A 960 2.94 24.12 6.45
C PHE A 960 3.36 23.66 7.86
N GLU A 961 3.14 24.49 8.89
CA GLU A 961 3.41 24.12 10.29
C GLU A 961 2.58 22.91 10.74
N LEU A 962 1.30 22.86 10.34
CA LEU A 962 0.46 21.69 10.57
C LEU A 962 1.04 20.45 9.88
N LEU A 963 1.41 20.57 8.61
CA LEU A 963 1.96 19.46 7.84
C LEU A 963 3.27 18.96 8.46
N GLU A 964 4.17 19.85 8.85
CA GLU A 964 5.40 19.51 9.58
C GLU A 964 5.12 18.70 10.85
N SER A 965 4.24 19.20 11.72
CA SER A 965 3.96 18.58 13.01
C SER A 965 3.28 17.22 12.88
N VAL A 966 2.31 17.08 11.97
CA VAL A 966 1.61 15.83 11.68
C VAL A 966 2.58 14.80 11.11
N GLU A 967 3.38 15.20 10.12
CA GLU A 967 4.30 14.27 9.46
C GLU A 967 5.42 13.81 10.37
N TYR A 968 5.93 14.72 11.20
CA TYR A 968 6.94 14.38 12.18
C TYR A 968 6.41 13.41 13.23
N GLN A 969 5.25 13.70 13.84
CA GLN A 969 4.72 12.89 14.94
C GLN A 969 4.21 11.51 14.49
N LEU A 970 3.55 11.43 13.34
CA LEU A 970 2.93 10.19 12.88
C LEU A 970 3.91 9.25 12.18
N ARG A 971 4.84 9.78 11.35
CA ARG A 971 5.68 8.93 10.48
C ARG A 971 7.17 9.08 10.75
N ILE A 972 7.67 10.31 10.80
CA ILE A 972 9.12 10.54 10.65
C ILE A 972 9.88 10.34 11.97
N LYS A 973 9.26 10.59 13.13
CA LYS A 973 9.93 10.50 14.43
C LYS A 973 10.63 9.16 14.67
N HIS A 974 9.94 8.03 14.42
CA HIS A 974 10.52 6.70 14.59
C HIS A 974 11.69 6.44 13.63
N ILE A 975 11.59 6.93 12.39
CA ILE A 975 12.63 6.78 11.37
C ILE A 975 13.86 7.64 11.75
N TYR A 976 13.61 8.86 12.22
CA TYR A 976 14.63 9.77 12.73
C TYR A 976 15.40 9.15 13.90
N ASP A 977 14.68 8.60 14.90
CA ASP A 977 15.30 7.96 16.06
C ASP A 977 16.21 6.79 15.64
N ILE A 978 15.77 5.96 14.68
CA ILE A 978 16.56 4.84 14.16
C ILE A 978 17.80 5.33 13.41
N ILE A 979 17.66 6.34 12.54
CA ILE A 979 18.78 6.86 11.73
C ILE A 979 19.81 7.58 12.59
N ALA A 980 19.38 8.26 13.66
CA ALA A 980 20.27 8.91 14.62
C ALA A 980 21.18 7.91 15.35
N GLU A 981 20.75 6.67 15.53
CA GLU A 981 21.54 5.59 16.16
C GLU A 981 22.52 4.89 15.18
N VAL A 982 22.54 5.25 13.89
CA VAL A 982 23.30 4.51 12.87
C VAL A 982 24.77 4.90 12.84
N GLU A 983 25.64 3.89 12.87
CA GLU A 983 27.06 4.05 12.55
C GLU A 983 27.31 3.88 11.04
N TRP A 984 27.70 4.95 10.36
CA TRP A 984 27.98 4.97 8.92
C TRP A 984 29.43 4.55 8.65
N LEU A 985 29.65 3.27 8.39
CA LEU A 985 31.00 2.71 8.15
C LEU A 985 31.49 2.83 6.70
N ASN A 986 30.58 2.97 5.73
CA ASN A 986 30.85 2.92 4.29
C ASN A 986 30.69 4.27 3.57
N VAL A 987 30.61 5.37 4.34
CA VAL A 987 30.43 6.74 3.83
C VAL A 987 31.57 7.59 4.36
N ASP A 988 32.13 8.44 3.50
CA ASP A 988 33.21 9.34 3.92
C ASP A 988 32.68 10.33 4.97
N PRO A 989 33.42 10.61 6.05
CA PRO A 989 32.95 11.47 7.13
C PRO A 989 32.64 12.89 6.67
N ASP A 990 33.29 13.36 5.60
CA ASP A 990 33.05 14.68 5.00
C ASP A 990 31.72 14.74 4.21
N GLU A 991 31.17 13.59 3.77
CA GLU A 991 29.86 13.51 3.11
C GLU A 991 28.69 13.50 4.11
N LEU A 992 28.95 13.19 5.39
CA LEU A 992 27.96 13.11 6.48
C LEU A 992 27.51 14.51 6.95
N THR A 993 26.90 15.26 6.05
CA THR A 993 26.34 16.59 6.29
C THR A 993 24.88 16.52 6.76
N SER A 994 24.36 17.60 7.36
CA SER A 994 22.93 17.72 7.70
C SER A 994 22.03 17.45 6.49
N LYS A 995 22.47 17.85 5.28
CA LYS A 995 21.81 17.56 4.01
C LYS A 995 21.71 16.05 3.75
N PHE A 996 22.80 15.30 3.91
CA PHE A 996 22.82 13.86 3.69
C PHE A 996 21.80 13.13 4.57
N TYR A 997 21.85 13.35 5.89
CA TYR A 997 20.90 12.72 6.82
C TYR A 997 19.44 13.10 6.52
N SER A 998 19.18 14.37 6.21
CA SER A 998 17.84 14.84 5.86
C SER A 998 17.33 14.22 4.55
N ASP A 999 18.20 14.05 3.55
CA ASP A 999 17.88 13.38 2.28
C ASP A 999 17.57 11.89 2.52
N VAL A 1000 18.36 11.20 3.35
CA VAL A 1000 18.13 9.79 3.72
C VAL A 1000 16.79 9.64 4.44
N ILE A 1001 16.47 10.52 5.40
CA ILE A 1001 15.18 10.49 6.12
C ILE A 1001 14.03 10.72 5.14
N MET A 1002 14.13 11.71 4.24
CA MET A 1002 13.11 12.01 3.24
C MET A 1002 12.84 10.80 2.34
N LEU A 1003 13.89 10.14 1.87
CA LEU A 1003 13.79 8.98 0.98
C LEU A 1003 13.13 7.81 1.71
N ILE A 1004 13.69 7.38 2.86
CA ILE A 1004 13.17 6.24 3.63
C ILE A 1004 11.71 6.46 4.04
N SER A 1005 11.36 7.64 4.54
CA SER A 1005 9.97 7.94 4.92
C SER A 1005 9.01 7.93 3.73
N SER A 1006 9.45 8.37 2.54
CA SER A 1006 8.63 8.28 1.32
C SER A 1006 8.34 6.83 0.92
N ALA A 1007 9.33 5.94 0.98
CA ALA A 1007 9.17 4.53 0.62
C ALA A 1007 8.27 3.78 1.61
N MET A 1008 8.49 3.98 2.91
CA MET A 1008 7.72 3.30 3.96
C MET A 1008 6.23 3.66 3.96
N SER A 1009 5.88 4.80 3.37
CA SER A 1009 4.49 5.29 3.34
C SER A 1009 3.69 4.79 2.14
N ASN A 1010 4.38 4.31 1.10
CA ASN A 1010 3.74 3.60 0.00
C ASN A 1010 3.47 2.13 0.35
N HIS A 1011 3.95 1.67 1.50
CA HIS A 1011 3.87 0.28 1.90
C HIS A 1011 2.54 0.00 2.63
N GLU A 1012 1.65 -0.76 2.00
CA GLU A 1012 0.38 -1.18 2.59
C GLU A 1012 0.60 -2.39 3.51
N ARG A 1013 0.64 -2.15 4.82
CA ARG A 1013 0.88 -3.21 5.81
C ARG A 1013 -0.15 -3.17 6.93
N SER A 1014 -0.46 -4.34 7.48
CA SER A 1014 -1.28 -4.44 8.69
C SER A 1014 -0.58 -3.71 9.85
N SER A 1015 -1.34 -2.88 10.57
CA SER A 1015 -0.84 -2.24 11.80
C SER A 1015 -0.74 -3.22 12.98
N ASP A 1016 -1.35 -4.40 12.85
CA ASP A 1016 -1.34 -5.45 13.87
C ASP A 1016 0.03 -6.13 14.00
N ARG A 1017 0.54 -6.14 15.23
CA ARG A 1017 1.83 -6.73 15.58
C ARG A 1017 1.68 -7.87 16.57
N ALA A 1018 2.61 -8.81 16.48
CA ALA A 1018 2.84 -9.79 17.52
C ALA A 1018 4.31 -9.74 17.97
N HIS A 1019 4.51 -9.58 19.27
CA HIS A 1019 5.84 -9.62 19.88
C HIS A 1019 6.24 -11.07 20.19
N PHE A 1020 6.72 -11.79 19.17
CA PHE A 1020 7.15 -13.18 19.30
C PHE A 1020 8.37 -13.37 20.20
N GLU A 1021 9.11 -12.30 20.52
CA GLU A 1021 10.24 -12.30 21.46
C GLU A 1021 9.87 -12.70 22.89
N ILE A 1022 8.59 -12.59 23.26
CA ILE A 1022 8.08 -12.98 24.58
C ILE A 1022 8.03 -14.51 24.71
N LEU A 1023 8.00 -15.25 23.60
CA LEU A 1023 7.86 -16.71 23.60
C LEU A 1023 9.22 -17.41 23.74
N ASN A 1024 9.24 -18.51 24.48
CA ASN A 1024 10.42 -19.35 24.64
C ASN A 1024 10.66 -20.16 23.36
N ALA A 1025 11.92 -20.28 22.93
CA ALA A 1025 12.30 -20.89 21.66
C ALA A 1025 13.53 -21.84 21.76
N GLN A 1026 13.78 -22.43 22.93
CA GLN A 1026 14.98 -23.23 23.17
C GLN A 1026 14.85 -24.67 22.68
N HIS A 1027 13.69 -25.30 22.91
CA HIS A 1027 13.44 -26.71 22.65
C HIS A 1027 12.20 -26.94 21.77
N SER A 1028 11.34 -25.94 21.59
CA SER A 1028 10.08 -26.04 20.85
C SER A 1028 10.05 -25.26 19.52
N ALA A 1029 11.18 -24.65 19.12
CA ALA A 1029 11.26 -23.79 17.95
C ALA A 1029 12.32 -24.24 16.93
N ILE A 1030 12.06 -23.92 15.66
CA ILE A 1030 12.98 -24.04 14.53
C ILE A 1030 13.57 -22.65 14.31
N ILE A 1031 14.87 -22.50 14.49
CA ILE A 1031 15.60 -21.24 14.28
C ILE A 1031 16.53 -21.42 13.08
N LEU A 1032 16.27 -20.68 12.01
CA LEU A 1032 17.08 -20.64 10.81
C LEU A 1032 17.64 -19.23 10.65
N ASN A 1033 18.87 -19.01 11.11
CA ASN A 1033 19.50 -17.70 11.04
C ASN A 1033 20.37 -17.58 9.79
N SER A 1034 19.90 -16.79 8.82
CA SER A 1034 20.73 -16.27 7.73
C SER A 1034 21.27 -14.91 8.16
N GLY A 1035 22.57 -14.82 8.46
CA GLY A 1035 23.17 -13.64 9.12
C GLY A 1035 23.04 -12.31 8.36
N ASN A 1036 22.72 -12.36 7.06
CA ASN A 1036 22.61 -11.19 6.18
C ASN A 1036 21.24 -11.08 5.50
N SER A 1037 20.19 -11.76 5.99
CA SER A 1037 18.87 -11.68 5.36
C SER A 1037 18.10 -10.43 5.81
N ASN A 1038 17.61 -9.65 4.84
CA ASN A 1038 16.75 -8.48 5.10
C ASN A 1038 15.32 -8.87 5.54
N ILE A 1039 14.91 -10.11 5.24
CA ILE A 1039 13.60 -10.65 5.61
C ILE A 1039 13.71 -11.51 6.85
N HIS A 1040 12.84 -11.25 7.82
CA HIS A 1040 12.60 -12.07 8.99
C HIS A 1040 11.16 -12.58 9.02
N ILE A 1041 10.98 -13.88 9.19
CA ILE A 1041 9.66 -14.51 9.32
C ILE A 1041 9.55 -15.14 10.71
N ASP A 1042 8.57 -14.66 11.47
CA ASP A 1042 8.15 -15.25 12.72
C ASP A 1042 6.86 -16.03 12.49
N ALA A 1043 6.78 -17.27 12.97
CA ALA A 1043 5.55 -18.03 12.88
C ALA A 1043 5.33 -18.88 14.14
N VAL A 1044 4.08 -18.95 14.58
CA VAL A 1044 3.59 -19.96 15.52
C VAL A 1044 2.73 -20.91 14.72
N ILE A 1045 3.07 -22.19 14.70
CA ILE A 1045 2.40 -23.17 13.84
C ILE A 1045 2.06 -24.40 14.66
N ASP A 1046 0.82 -24.87 14.54
CA ASP A 1046 0.51 -26.25 14.88
C ASP A 1046 0.82 -27.14 13.68
N PRO A 1047 1.85 -28.02 13.75
CA PRO A 1047 2.23 -28.85 12.61
C PRO A 1047 1.07 -29.72 12.12
N LEU A 1048 0.18 -30.19 13.00
CA LEU A 1048 -0.91 -31.10 12.65
C LEU A 1048 -2.20 -30.40 12.23
N SER A 1049 -2.22 -29.07 12.23
CA SER A 1049 -3.37 -28.29 11.80
C SER A 1049 -3.44 -28.14 10.27
N ALA A 1050 -4.63 -27.85 9.74
CA ALA A 1050 -4.80 -27.50 8.32
C ALA A 1050 -3.93 -26.30 7.91
N SER A 1051 -3.81 -25.30 8.79
CA SER A 1051 -2.92 -24.15 8.60
C SER A 1051 -1.45 -24.58 8.51
N GLY A 1052 -1.01 -25.52 9.35
CA GLY A 1052 0.34 -26.09 9.30
C GLY A 1052 0.62 -26.85 8.01
N GLN A 1053 -0.35 -27.61 7.50
CA GLN A 1053 -0.24 -28.29 6.21
C GLN A 1053 -0.10 -27.31 5.04
N LYS A 1054 -0.81 -26.17 5.07
CA LYS A 1054 -0.69 -25.08 4.08
C LYS A 1054 0.66 -24.36 4.19
N LEU A 1055 1.06 -23.94 5.40
CA LEU A 1055 2.24 -23.10 5.63
C LEU A 1055 3.58 -23.84 5.48
N SER A 1056 3.64 -25.11 5.89
CA SER A 1056 4.89 -25.89 5.85
C SER A 1056 5.59 -25.91 4.47
N PRO A 1057 4.92 -26.22 3.35
CA PRO A 1057 5.55 -26.17 2.04
C PRO A 1057 5.89 -24.74 1.59
N LEU A 1058 5.09 -23.74 1.98
CA LEU A 1058 5.35 -22.33 1.64
C LEU A 1058 6.63 -21.82 2.31
N LEU A 1059 6.80 -22.09 3.60
CA LEU A 1059 8.03 -21.75 4.33
C LEU A 1059 9.24 -22.46 3.74
N LEU A 1060 9.10 -23.73 3.34
CA LEU A 1060 10.19 -24.46 2.69
C LEU A 1060 10.60 -23.82 1.35
N ILE A 1061 9.64 -23.34 0.56
CA ILE A 1061 9.89 -22.66 -0.72
C ILE A 1061 10.61 -21.34 -0.49
N LEU A 1062 10.12 -20.52 0.46
CA LEU A 1062 10.77 -19.26 0.81
C LEU A 1062 12.20 -19.50 1.31
N TRP A 1063 12.41 -20.54 2.13
CA TRP A 1063 13.74 -20.94 2.57
C TRP A 1063 14.67 -21.32 1.41
N LYS A 1064 14.18 -22.10 0.42
CA LYS A 1064 14.99 -22.53 -0.73
C LYS A 1064 15.35 -21.40 -1.69
N HIS A 1065 14.45 -20.45 -1.92
CA HIS A 1065 14.63 -19.41 -2.93
C HIS A 1065 15.21 -18.10 -2.39
N ILE A 1066 14.85 -17.70 -1.16
CA ILE A 1066 15.19 -16.38 -0.61
C ILE A 1066 16.13 -16.48 0.61
N GLN A 1067 16.15 -17.65 1.29
CA GLN A 1067 16.93 -17.87 2.52
C GLN A 1067 16.69 -16.79 3.61
N PRO A 1068 15.43 -16.48 3.96
CA PRO A 1068 15.13 -15.51 5.01
C PRO A 1068 15.51 -16.05 6.39
N SER A 1069 15.70 -15.16 7.35
CA SER A 1069 15.81 -15.55 8.76
C SER A 1069 14.43 -15.99 9.25
N MET A 1070 14.31 -17.21 9.78
CA MET A 1070 13.04 -17.76 10.25
C MET A 1070 13.10 -18.20 11.70
N ARG A 1071 12.06 -17.88 12.47
CA ARG A 1071 11.79 -18.46 13.78
C ARG A 1071 10.39 -19.03 13.78
N VAL A 1072 10.30 -20.36 13.77
CA VAL A 1072 9.02 -21.10 13.74
C VAL A 1072 8.83 -21.82 15.07
N ILE A 1073 7.89 -21.36 15.88
CA ILE A 1073 7.54 -21.93 17.18
C ILE A 1073 6.42 -22.94 16.99
N LEU A 1074 6.62 -24.18 17.45
CA LEU A 1074 5.63 -25.24 17.32
C LEU A 1074 4.66 -25.19 18.50
N ASN A 1075 3.36 -24.98 18.23
CA ASN A 1075 2.30 -24.90 19.23
C ASN A 1075 1.18 -25.94 18.97
N PRO A 1076 1.47 -27.23 19.15
CA PRO A 1076 0.51 -28.28 18.87
C PRO A 1076 -0.60 -28.38 19.92
N VAL A 1077 -1.79 -28.84 19.50
CA VAL A 1077 -2.83 -29.28 20.44
C VAL A 1077 -2.38 -30.54 21.19
N VAL A 1078 -2.67 -30.61 22.49
CA VAL A 1078 -2.29 -31.75 23.36
C VAL A 1078 -2.96 -33.03 22.86
N SER A 1079 -4.29 -33.04 22.79
CA SER A 1079 -5.09 -34.21 22.44
C SER A 1079 -5.89 -33.96 21.17
N LEU A 1080 -5.74 -34.84 20.19
CA LEU A 1080 -6.45 -34.73 18.91
C LEU A 1080 -7.85 -35.37 18.96
N VAL A 1081 -8.32 -35.89 20.10
CA VAL A 1081 -9.54 -36.72 20.25
C VAL A 1081 -10.78 -36.07 19.62
N ASP A 1082 -10.97 -34.76 19.77
CA ASP A 1082 -12.09 -34.03 19.16
C ASP A 1082 -11.81 -33.55 17.71
N GLN A 1083 -10.53 -33.37 17.36
CA GLN A 1083 -10.08 -32.97 16.02
C GLN A 1083 -9.82 -34.17 15.08
N TYR A 1084 -10.01 -35.41 15.54
CA TYR A 1084 -9.86 -36.64 14.74
C TYR A 1084 -10.76 -36.67 13.50
N ARG A 1085 -11.90 -35.97 13.56
CA ARG A 1085 -12.79 -35.78 12.40
C ARG A 1085 -12.19 -34.87 11.32
N TYR A 1086 -11.19 -34.05 11.64
CA TYR A 1086 -10.58 -33.07 10.75
C TYR A 1086 -9.11 -33.35 10.40
N ILE A 1087 -8.33 -34.03 11.24
CA ILE A 1087 -6.87 -34.19 10.99
C ILE A 1087 -6.56 -35.32 9.99
N MET A 1088 -7.51 -36.23 9.74
CA MET A 1088 -7.43 -37.13 8.59
C MET A 1088 -7.83 -36.46 7.27
N PHE A 1089 -7.92 -35.13 7.22
CA PHE A 1089 -7.80 -34.36 5.99
C PHE A 1089 -6.31 -34.35 5.57
N LEU A 1090 -5.92 -35.43 4.89
CA LEU A 1090 -5.39 -35.41 3.52
C LEU A 1090 -4.05 -34.75 3.22
N SER A 1091 -3.23 -35.53 2.52
CA SER A 1091 -2.03 -35.07 1.83
C SER A 1091 -2.33 -33.86 0.93
N MET A 1092 -2.04 -32.64 1.40
CA MET A 1092 -1.98 -31.46 0.54
C MET A 1092 -0.71 -31.55 -0.30
N TYR A 1093 -0.85 -31.96 -1.56
CA TYR A 1093 0.24 -31.86 -2.54
C TYR A 1093 0.23 -30.47 -3.16
N PHE A 1094 1.19 -29.63 -2.81
CA PHE A 1094 1.54 -28.48 -3.65
C PHE A 1094 2.47 -28.97 -4.75
N LYS A 1095 1.91 -29.22 -5.94
CA LYS A 1095 2.71 -29.51 -7.12
C LYS A 1095 2.99 -28.21 -7.83
N PHE A 1096 4.13 -27.60 -7.52
CA PHE A 1096 4.69 -26.59 -8.39
C PHE A 1096 5.19 -27.28 -9.66
N SER A 1097 4.71 -26.84 -10.83
CA SER A 1097 5.23 -27.28 -12.12
C SER A 1097 6.65 -26.73 -12.28
N VAL A 1098 7.62 -27.33 -11.59
CA VAL A 1098 9.02 -26.98 -11.75
C VAL A 1098 9.51 -27.63 -13.04
N PHE A 1099 9.23 -26.97 -14.16
CA PHE A 1099 9.72 -27.37 -15.48
C PHE A 1099 11.26 -27.27 -15.58
N LEU A 1100 11.94 -26.66 -14.58
CA LEU A 1100 13.36 -26.32 -14.62
C LEU A 1100 14.29 -27.22 -13.79
N LEU A 1101 13.81 -27.98 -12.79
CA LEU A 1101 14.66 -28.83 -11.92
C LEU A 1101 14.55 -30.33 -12.19
N SER A 1102 13.59 -30.78 -12.99
CA SER A 1102 13.34 -32.22 -13.19
C SER A 1102 14.44 -32.96 -13.97
N CYS A 1103 15.36 -32.25 -14.63
CA CYS A 1103 16.49 -32.88 -15.32
C CYS A 1103 17.76 -33.07 -14.47
N SER A 1104 17.96 -32.29 -13.40
CA SER A 1104 19.21 -32.38 -12.61
C SER A 1104 19.19 -33.56 -11.62
N ILE A 1105 18.00 -33.93 -11.11
CA ILE A 1105 17.85 -35.03 -10.14
C ILE A 1105 17.80 -36.39 -10.85
N LEU A 1106 17.25 -36.46 -12.07
CA LEU A 1106 17.24 -37.72 -12.83
C LEU A 1106 18.64 -38.16 -13.27
N VAL A 1107 19.59 -37.23 -13.46
CA VAL A 1107 20.97 -37.56 -13.84
C VAL A 1107 21.79 -38.01 -12.62
N LEU A 1108 21.56 -37.44 -11.43
CA LEU A 1108 22.27 -37.86 -10.21
C LEU A 1108 21.81 -39.26 -9.74
N VAL A 1109 20.51 -39.58 -9.87
CA VAL A 1109 19.98 -40.91 -9.53
C VAL A 1109 20.42 -41.98 -10.54
N CYS A 1110 20.61 -41.63 -11.81
CA CYS A 1110 21.17 -42.56 -12.81
C CYS A 1110 22.68 -42.82 -12.64
N LEU A 1111 23.45 -41.87 -12.09
CA LEU A 1111 24.89 -42.05 -11.85
C LEU A 1111 25.19 -42.84 -10.56
N ILE A 1112 24.30 -42.81 -9.56
CA ILE A 1112 24.44 -43.60 -8.33
C ILE A 1112 24.03 -45.07 -8.53
N TYR A 1113 23.22 -45.38 -9.55
CA TYR A 1113 22.84 -46.76 -9.89
C TYR A 1113 23.77 -47.45 -10.89
N LEU A 1114 24.86 -46.79 -11.32
CA LEU A 1114 25.81 -47.30 -12.31
C LEU A 1114 27.28 -47.31 -11.83
N ASN A 1115 27.52 -47.23 -10.51
CA ASN A 1115 28.81 -47.55 -9.89
C ASN A 1115 28.67 -48.61 -8.80
#